data_AF-A0AAD8Y052-F1
#
_entry.id   AF-A0AAD8Y052-F1
#
_cell.length_a   1.000
_cell.length_b   1.000
_cell.length_c   1.000
_cell.angle_alpha   90.00
_cell.angle_beta   90.00
_cell.angle_gamma   90.00
#
_symmetry.space_group_name_H-M   'P 1'
#
loop_
_entity.id
_entity.type
_entity.pdbx_description
1 polymer ?
#
loop_
_entity_poly.entity_id
_entity_poly.type
_entity_poly.pdbx_seq_one_letter_code
_entity_poly.pdbx_strand_id
1 'polypeptide(L)'
;MAGLISYLAAVLSLLLVLPSLSFHTGQFLSTHKRESTRLRGASSLFSTAVPQKLHECQECAETFQSRNALFRHIRDTHAEVPDIELLSTTVLVRYGYIISEQANDDDADVPINEFVANQIQLSFQHCLSEFLQSQECTPNEFLTTALTYSSAAKNRQPSLRQDAEVISATSEVLSFNFKIGTDGAVIKKWKDYAGSGQLYDDMQSWLETSGHKIQIHSLDALVPRSKKFYAERGCSQRSYRFILPLRWLMYDGSNNTLDGIELDEVHDWWKMIIARAESSQPHKHQNRGSTNNVRPPDFIKRLKRSLKAAESETIPNRRLRRQKAYAADGEGVLDDLTSTTELDNGRAFRLSPGRFGQLWRKERKCWSNFCHPSLKGLEASPGHEAVWRTIDRAKIVGFYSSGEDNEDVAQNAHAIIELSGDGFVLGQIPRIISSIVAMTNGWIPDSFFEYTTRADVYLPAPSMVPFLRPRLYFHTARYHFHELTAIGNIIEISDQPDPVNTGTDREVKWEMNLRNNLLKEAPSVNNKVEDEWLTELHNNCIEIRSEMKQILSDNNSQSPQSVNVALREDELNELSPVPDESYDIVLNQLRGIVSSNTWPATSGARSKVIKASGSSENMLTTKKGSVGSVFPGVSSGSFTIVNDELLGEDSGIPLPHANGLFPDLVKVVFELERRIIDENEAPLLGAEGMQRTSPLTKRPPSTHCAVNRNAQFTPHVDSGRGQGQTLSMIVGLGDYKGGETLVEGRPYGIRYNPLEFNGWKQLHWTAPFSGERFSLVFFTPAMTLAEDADDHMNEDELATKLADAHSLSVSTILKPLQFRQKSTDALVIMELLDSETCAYELKPNADIQGFTLEDHACALDVGAHIGVFSRLALSKGCKHIIAYEPEPSNFELLTNNLEKRNPSSLPTIELHSEAVAHGPSQLRKLVRARNQNDGTQNTWRHSLEEYSQYNDVDKTKDLPSESQRNVLERLDVTSTPFFGGALVEGVTLVKLDCEGAEIDILLSDESARAESWLDTTDLVIEWSFTKERRVSVMHRAIRNLKEAGFTVHYEGQGSWWDTDQGALWPYPNDLVIFAHKK
;
A
#
# COMPACT_ATOMS: atom_id res chain seq x y z
N MET A 1 25.44 70.23 21.73
CA MET A 1 24.47 71.31 22.03
C MET A 1 23.24 70.63 22.61
N ALA A 2 23.07 70.68 23.94
CA ALA A 2 21.96 71.39 24.62
C ALA A 2 20.58 70.89 24.15
N GLY A 3 19.81 70.12 24.92
CA GLY A 3 19.24 70.42 26.25
C GLY A 3 17.75 70.75 26.06
N LEU A 4 16.82 69.79 26.25
CA LEU A 4 16.04 69.54 27.48
C LEU A 4 15.10 70.71 27.89
N ILE A 5 13.80 70.39 28.09
CA ILE A 5 12.85 70.86 29.15
C ILE A 5 11.45 71.25 28.62
N SER A 6 10.41 70.54 29.12
CA SER A 6 9.31 71.08 29.95
C SER A 6 8.38 69.95 30.48
N TYR A 7 8.49 69.53 31.76
CA TYR A 7 7.71 69.92 32.98
C TYR A 7 6.43 69.04 33.22
N LEU A 8 6.33 68.10 34.20
CA LEU A 8 6.02 68.19 35.67
C LEU A 8 4.71 68.97 35.98
N ALA A 9 3.75 68.61 36.86
CA ALA A 9 3.56 67.59 37.93
C ALA A 9 2.10 67.59 38.51
N ALA A 10 1.76 66.58 39.34
CA ALA A 10 0.92 66.56 40.60
C ALA A 10 -0.32 65.62 40.62
N VAL A 11 -0.78 64.92 41.68
CA VAL A 11 -0.39 64.65 43.10
C VAL A 11 -1.36 63.56 43.70
N LEU A 12 -0.83 62.67 44.56
CA LEU A 12 -1.37 61.85 45.69
C LEU A 12 -2.84 61.32 45.77
N SER A 13 -2.99 60.04 46.22
CA SER A 13 -3.57 59.67 47.54
C SER A 13 -3.43 58.16 47.90
N LEU A 14 -3.54 57.87 49.20
CA LEU A 14 -2.99 56.75 49.98
C LEU A 14 -4.07 55.73 50.45
N LEU A 15 -3.63 54.52 50.86
CA LEU A 15 -4.14 53.62 51.94
C LEU A 15 -4.83 52.26 51.64
N LEU A 16 -4.28 51.27 52.34
CA LEU A 16 -4.65 49.86 52.61
C LEU A 16 -5.92 49.73 53.48
N VAL A 17 -6.56 48.54 53.50
CA VAL A 17 -6.99 47.73 54.69
C VAL A 17 -7.61 46.37 54.24
N LEU A 18 -7.09 45.26 54.79
CA LEU A 18 -7.73 43.92 54.96
C LEU A 18 -8.50 43.92 56.31
N PRO A 19 -9.51 43.05 56.65
CA PRO A 19 -9.34 41.57 56.65
C PRO A 19 -10.60 40.62 56.66
N SER A 20 -10.29 39.31 56.49
CA SER A 20 -10.75 38.10 57.27
C SER A 20 -12.15 37.42 57.17
N LEU A 21 -12.06 36.07 57.03
CA LEU A 21 -12.81 34.94 57.68
C LEU A 21 -14.31 34.74 57.28
N SER A 22 -14.92 33.55 57.13
CA SER A 22 -14.66 32.19 57.67
C SER A 22 -15.58 31.11 57.02
N PHE A 23 -15.13 29.85 57.16
CA PHE A 23 -15.74 28.50 57.05
C PHE A 23 -17.27 28.24 57.14
N HIS A 24 -17.77 27.27 56.35
CA HIS A 24 -18.41 25.97 56.75
C HIS A 24 -19.05 25.27 55.52
N THR A 25 -18.54 24.12 55.04
CA THR A 25 -18.83 22.69 55.35
C THR A 25 -20.26 22.16 55.13
N GLY A 26 -20.36 21.07 54.34
CA GLY A 26 -21.48 20.11 54.27
C GLY A 26 -21.58 19.50 52.86
N GLN A 27 -20.96 18.36 52.50
CA GLN A 27 -21.37 16.96 52.79
C GLN A 27 -22.91 16.76 52.65
N PHE A 28 -23.47 15.76 51.95
CA PHE A 28 -23.03 14.39 51.68
C PHE A 28 -24.03 13.71 50.69
N LEU A 29 -23.53 12.76 49.89
CA LEU A 29 -24.11 11.45 49.50
C LEU A 29 -25.48 11.33 48.78
N SER A 30 -25.46 10.49 47.74
CA SER A 30 -26.19 9.19 47.65
C SER A 30 -27.12 8.98 46.45
N THR A 31 -26.61 8.15 45.52
CA THR A 31 -27.14 6.89 44.97
C THR A 31 -28.41 6.77 44.10
N HIS A 32 -28.25 5.85 43.14
CA HIS A 32 -29.21 4.93 42.50
C HIS A 32 -30.08 5.44 41.32
N LYS A 33 -29.79 4.95 40.10
CA LYS A 33 -30.44 3.78 39.43
C LYS A 33 -31.93 4.01 39.16
N ARG A 34 -32.36 4.10 37.89
CA ARG A 34 -32.92 2.98 37.09
C ARG A 34 -33.68 3.47 35.84
N GLU A 35 -33.55 2.66 34.79
CA GLU A 35 -34.59 2.22 33.82
C GLU A 35 -35.45 3.22 33.04
N SER A 36 -35.17 3.26 31.73
CA SER A 36 -36.09 2.88 30.64
C SER A 36 -37.61 2.93 30.91
N THR A 37 -38.32 3.81 30.21
CA THR A 37 -39.56 3.41 29.51
C THR A 37 -39.90 4.38 28.37
N ARG A 38 -40.16 3.80 27.19
CA ARG A 38 -40.81 4.46 26.04
C ARG A 38 -42.26 4.79 26.40
N LEU A 39 -42.66 6.05 26.26
CA LEU A 39 -44.05 6.42 26.03
C LEU A 39 -44.11 7.51 24.95
N ARG A 40 -44.81 7.19 23.86
CA ARG A 40 -45.28 8.15 22.85
C ARG A 40 -46.40 8.96 23.49
N GLY A 41 -46.25 10.27 23.54
CA GLY A 41 -47.29 11.20 23.95
C GLY A 41 -47.08 12.53 23.25
N ALA A 42 -48.06 12.94 22.45
CA ALA A 42 -48.08 14.19 21.70
C ALA A 42 -47.98 15.39 22.66
N SER A 43 -47.14 16.38 22.32
CA SER A 43 -47.27 17.73 22.87
C SER A 43 -46.89 18.76 21.81
N SER A 44 -47.84 19.64 21.56
CA SER A 44 -47.71 20.83 20.73
C SER A 44 -47.13 21.98 21.56
N LEU A 45 -46.21 22.71 20.92
CA LEU A 45 -45.98 24.16 21.04
C LEU A 45 -45.47 24.68 22.39
N PHE A 46 -44.16 24.86 22.49
CA PHE A 46 -43.51 26.17 22.71
C PHE A 46 -42.07 26.08 22.16
N SER A 47 -41.88 26.51 20.91
CA SER A 47 -40.55 26.70 20.32
C SER A 47 -40.15 28.15 20.52
N THR A 48 -39.17 28.40 21.39
CA THR A 48 -38.45 29.67 21.44
C THR A 48 -37.62 29.76 20.16
N ALA A 49 -38.14 30.48 19.18
CA ALA A 49 -37.47 30.71 17.90
C ALA A 49 -36.16 31.47 18.15
N VAL A 50 -35.04 30.78 17.99
CA VAL A 50 -33.73 31.40 17.86
C VAL A 50 -33.78 32.30 16.61
N PRO A 51 -33.40 33.59 16.69
CA PRO A 51 -33.44 34.47 15.55
C PRO A 51 -32.53 33.90 14.44
N GLN A 52 -33.13 33.57 13.29
CA GLN A 52 -32.39 33.12 12.12
C GLN A 52 -31.45 34.24 11.68
N LYS A 53 -30.16 33.98 11.74
CA LYS A 53 -29.11 34.90 11.28
C LYS A 53 -29.29 35.10 9.77
N LEU A 54 -29.68 36.31 9.37
CA LEU A 54 -29.78 36.70 7.97
C LEU A 54 -28.37 36.84 7.38
N HIS A 55 -28.21 36.42 6.13
CA HIS A 55 -26.95 36.53 5.38
C HIS A 55 -27.01 37.75 4.47
N GLU A 56 -26.12 38.72 4.66
CA GLU A 56 -26.09 39.96 3.88
C GLU A 56 -25.15 39.82 2.67
N CYS A 57 -25.58 40.32 1.51
CA CYS A 57 -24.73 40.44 0.33
C CYS A 57 -23.79 41.62 0.50
N GLN A 58 -22.48 41.38 0.40
CA GLN A 58 -21.49 42.44 0.63
C GLN A 58 -21.44 43.50 -0.47
N GLU A 59 -22.06 43.25 -1.64
CA GLU A 59 -22.03 44.17 -2.77
C GLU A 59 -23.23 45.14 -2.78
N CYS A 60 -24.44 44.68 -2.45
CA CYS A 60 -25.65 45.52 -2.43
C CYS A 60 -26.35 45.63 -1.07
N ALA A 61 -25.83 44.97 -0.03
CA ALA A 61 -26.41 44.92 1.32
C ALA A 61 -27.80 44.23 1.43
N GLU A 62 -28.29 43.52 0.42
CA GLU A 62 -29.53 42.73 0.56
C GLU A 62 -29.34 41.54 1.51
N THR A 63 -30.35 41.27 2.34
CA THR A 63 -30.31 40.21 3.36
C THR A 63 -31.14 38.99 2.99
N PHE A 64 -30.60 37.79 3.18
CA PHE A 64 -31.19 36.52 2.77
C PHE A 64 -31.37 35.56 3.95
N GLN A 65 -32.49 34.85 3.96
CA GLN A 65 -32.83 33.87 5.03
C GLN A 65 -31.96 32.61 5.01
N SER A 66 -31.17 32.38 3.96
CA SER A 66 -30.23 31.27 3.89
C SER A 66 -29.04 31.61 3.00
N ARG A 67 -27.90 30.97 3.29
CA ARG A 67 -26.69 31.08 2.47
C ARG A 67 -26.91 30.72 1.00
N ASN A 68 -27.82 29.78 0.71
CA ASN A 68 -28.18 29.40 -0.67
C ASN A 68 -29.01 30.46 -1.40
N ALA A 69 -29.78 31.27 -0.68
CA ALA A 69 -30.49 32.40 -1.26
C ALA A 69 -29.53 33.57 -1.53
N LEU A 70 -28.58 33.82 -0.61
CA LEU A 70 -27.49 34.77 -0.83
C LEU A 70 -26.64 34.40 -2.05
N PHE A 71 -26.22 33.13 -2.17
CA PHE A 71 -25.44 32.70 -3.33
C PHE A 71 -26.20 32.82 -4.65
N ARG A 72 -27.52 32.55 -4.65
CA ARG A 72 -28.36 32.79 -5.82
C ARG A 72 -28.38 34.28 -6.18
N HIS A 73 -28.58 35.15 -5.20
CA HIS A 73 -28.57 36.59 -5.42
C HIS A 73 -27.22 37.11 -5.95
N ILE A 74 -26.10 36.72 -5.33
CA ILE A 74 -24.76 37.10 -5.80
C ILE A 74 -24.58 36.68 -7.26
N ARG A 75 -24.95 35.45 -7.59
CA ARG A 75 -24.87 34.94 -8.96
C ARG A 75 -25.81 35.66 -9.93
N ASP A 76 -27.03 35.97 -9.51
CA ASP A 76 -28.07 36.49 -10.42
C ASP A 76 -27.99 38.03 -10.54
N THR A 77 -27.34 38.74 -9.60
CA THR A 77 -27.37 40.22 -9.50
C THR A 77 -26.00 40.87 -9.62
N HIS A 78 -24.92 40.19 -9.21
CA HIS A 78 -23.58 40.79 -9.12
C HIS A 78 -22.54 40.12 -10.00
N ALA A 79 -22.85 38.94 -10.55
CA ALA A 79 -22.00 38.34 -11.56
C ALA A 79 -22.23 39.04 -12.92
N GLU A 80 -21.60 40.20 -13.14
CA GLU A 80 -21.10 40.55 -14.48
C GLU A 80 -19.86 39.70 -14.84
N VAL A 81 -19.86 38.43 -14.41
CA VAL A 81 -18.91 37.45 -14.89
C VAL A 81 -19.42 37.06 -16.27
N PRO A 82 -18.63 37.15 -17.35
CA PRO A 82 -19.06 36.62 -18.65
C PRO A 82 -19.63 35.22 -18.45
N ASP A 83 -20.69 34.84 -19.18
CA ASP A 83 -21.41 33.55 -19.11
C ASP A 83 -20.47 32.36 -19.39
N ILE A 84 -19.55 32.09 -18.46
CA ILE A 84 -18.62 30.99 -18.48
C ILE A 84 -19.39 29.83 -17.89
N GLU A 85 -20.01 29.04 -18.78
CA GLU A 85 -20.55 27.75 -18.39
C GLU A 85 -19.36 26.82 -18.09
N LEU A 86 -19.50 26.01 -17.05
CA LEU A 86 -18.48 25.06 -16.65
C LEU A 86 -18.95 23.64 -16.95
N LEU A 87 -18.27 22.98 -17.89
CA LEU A 87 -18.47 21.57 -18.14
C LEU A 87 -17.47 20.75 -17.31
N SER A 88 -17.97 19.85 -16.47
CA SER A 88 -17.15 18.87 -15.76
C SER A 88 -17.72 17.47 -15.98
N THR A 89 -16.99 16.66 -16.72
CA THR A 89 -17.39 15.30 -17.10
C THR A 89 -16.24 14.32 -16.93
N THR A 90 -16.58 13.03 -16.99
CA THR A 90 -15.64 11.92 -17.00
C THR A 90 -15.53 11.43 -18.44
N VAL A 91 -14.30 11.27 -18.95
CA VAL A 91 -14.04 10.55 -20.19
C VAL A 91 -13.93 9.07 -19.86
N LEU A 92 -14.69 8.24 -20.58
CA LEU A 92 -14.55 6.80 -20.59
C LEU A 92 -14.07 6.36 -21.97
N VAL A 93 -12.93 5.67 -22.02
CA VAL A 93 -12.36 5.12 -23.24
C VAL A 93 -12.25 3.62 -23.10
N ARG A 94 -12.82 2.87 -24.04
CA ARG A 94 -12.58 1.44 -24.20
C ARG A 94 -11.63 1.26 -25.37
N TYR A 95 -10.53 0.55 -25.19
CA TYR A 95 -9.46 0.48 -26.19
C TYR A 95 -8.71 -0.84 -26.15
N GLY A 96 -8.05 -1.18 -27.25
CA GLY A 96 -7.06 -2.24 -27.33
C GLY A 96 -5.71 -1.68 -27.73
N TYR A 97 -4.64 -2.40 -27.46
CA TYR A 97 -3.29 -1.96 -27.81
C TYR A 97 -2.33 -3.14 -28.06
N ILE A 98 -1.24 -2.88 -28.80
CA ILE A 98 -0.07 -3.74 -28.97
C ILE A 98 1.17 -2.86 -28.97
N ILE A 99 2.09 -3.05 -28.01
CA ILE A 99 3.32 -2.24 -27.92
C ILE A 99 4.56 -3.07 -28.26
N SER A 100 5.37 -2.58 -29.20
CA SER A 100 6.67 -3.15 -29.61
C SER A 100 7.81 -2.66 -28.71
N GLU A 101 8.87 -3.47 -28.56
CA GLU A 101 10.02 -3.22 -27.64
C GLU A 101 10.76 -1.90 -27.86
N GLN A 102 10.74 -1.35 -29.06
CA GLN A 102 11.51 -0.16 -29.43
C GLN A 102 11.08 1.14 -28.71
N ALA A 103 10.03 1.11 -27.89
CA ALA A 103 9.55 2.28 -27.14
C ALA A 103 10.24 2.48 -25.77
N ASN A 104 11.11 1.57 -25.32
CA ASN A 104 11.52 1.48 -23.91
C ASN A 104 13.01 1.77 -23.60
N ASP A 105 13.83 2.26 -24.54
CA ASP A 105 15.28 2.41 -24.27
C ASP A 105 15.62 3.56 -23.29
N ASP A 106 14.76 4.56 -23.12
CA ASP A 106 15.06 5.73 -22.25
C ASP A 106 14.26 5.78 -20.93
N ASP A 107 13.22 4.94 -20.74
CA ASP A 107 12.30 5.04 -19.59
C ASP A 107 11.76 3.67 -19.13
N ALA A 108 12.68 2.72 -18.94
CA ALA A 108 12.40 1.29 -18.71
C ALA A 108 11.49 0.96 -17.51
N ASP A 109 11.22 1.93 -16.63
CA ASP A 109 10.43 1.75 -15.42
C ASP A 109 8.93 2.05 -15.59
N VAL A 110 8.50 2.64 -16.72
CA VAL A 110 7.07 2.97 -16.94
C VAL A 110 6.29 1.74 -17.39
N PRO A 111 5.26 1.27 -16.64
CA PRO A 111 4.43 0.15 -17.06
C PRO A 111 3.70 0.43 -18.38
N ILE A 112 3.64 -0.55 -19.28
CA ILE A 112 3.03 -0.42 -20.62
C ILE A 112 1.60 0.17 -20.58
N ASN A 113 0.78 -0.25 -19.61
CA ASN A 113 -0.59 0.26 -19.49
C ASN A 113 -0.62 1.76 -19.17
N GLU A 114 0.34 2.24 -18.38
CA GLU A 114 0.49 3.65 -18.00
C GLU A 114 0.89 4.46 -19.23
N PHE A 115 1.87 3.97 -20.00
CA PHE A 115 2.26 4.54 -21.28
C PHE A 115 1.06 4.66 -22.24
N VAL A 116 0.31 3.58 -22.48
CA VAL A 116 -0.84 3.60 -23.40
C VAL A 116 -1.95 4.53 -22.91
N ALA A 117 -2.22 4.53 -21.60
CA ALA A 117 -3.20 5.43 -21.01
C ALA A 117 -2.81 6.91 -21.22
N ASN A 118 -1.52 7.23 -21.03
CA ASN A 118 -0.98 8.57 -21.28
C ASN A 118 -1.12 8.96 -22.77
N GLN A 119 -0.83 8.06 -23.71
CA GLN A 119 -1.01 8.35 -25.14
C GLN A 119 -2.47 8.66 -25.51
N ILE A 120 -3.43 7.94 -24.93
CA ILE A 120 -4.87 8.19 -25.14
C ILE A 120 -5.30 9.52 -24.50
N GLN A 121 -4.76 9.86 -23.33
CA GLN A 121 -5.03 11.15 -22.70
C GLN A 121 -4.48 12.30 -23.54
N LEU A 122 -3.25 12.18 -24.04
CA LEU A 122 -2.60 13.17 -24.89
C LEU A 122 -3.38 13.36 -26.20
N SER A 123 -3.90 12.29 -26.81
CA SER A 123 -4.74 12.41 -28.00
C SER A 123 -6.03 13.17 -27.73
N PHE A 124 -6.69 12.90 -26.59
CA PHE A 124 -7.86 13.65 -26.15
C PHE A 124 -7.55 15.14 -25.93
N GLN A 125 -6.45 15.44 -25.22
CA GLN A 125 -6.02 16.82 -24.95
C GLN A 125 -5.70 17.58 -26.25
N HIS A 126 -5.08 16.90 -27.22
CA HIS A 126 -4.80 17.45 -28.54
C HIS A 126 -6.09 17.79 -29.30
N CYS A 127 -7.01 16.84 -29.49
CA CYS A 127 -8.27 17.08 -30.20
C CYS A 127 -9.13 18.15 -29.53
N LEU A 128 -9.15 18.19 -28.19
CA LEU A 128 -9.82 19.25 -27.47
C LEU A 128 -9.17 20.62 -27.71
N SER A 129 -7.84 20.68 -27.73
CA SER A 129 -7.11 21.93 -27.99
C SER A 129 -7.38 22.44 -29.42
N GLU A 130 -7.36 21.55 -30.42
CA GLU A 130 -7.71 21.91 -31.80
C GLU A 130 -9.16 22.35 -31.93
N PHE A 131 -10.10 21.67 -31.26
CA PHE A 131 -11.50 22.07 -31.22
C PHE A 131 -11.64 23.49 -30.66
N LEU A 132 -11.02 23.80 -29.51
CA LEU A 132 -11.12 25.12 -28.89
C LEU A 132 -10.49 26.22 -29.77
N GLN A 133 -9.35 25.93 -30.40
CA GLN A 133 -8.72 26.84 -31.37
C GLN A 133 -9.62 27.11 -32.57
N SER A 134 -10.32 26.09 -33.11
CA SER A 134 -11.26 26.24 -34.23
C SER A 134 -12.48 27.11 -33.89
N GLN A 135 -12.82 27.22 -32.59
CA GLN A 135 -13.90 28.06 -32.11
C GLN A 135 -13.43 29.47 -31.74
N GLU A 136 -12.17 29.82 -32.06
CA GLU A 136 -11.52 31.08 -31.67
C GLU A 136 -11.62 31.33 -30.16
N CYS A 137 -11.67 30.24 -29.38
CA CYS A 137 -11.86 30.28 -27.95
C CYS A 137 -10.54 30.00 -27.22
N THR A 138 -10.11 30.92 -26.38
CA THR A 138 -9.06 30.67 -25.39
C THR A 138 -9.73 30.16 -24.11
N PRO A 139 -9.55 28.88 -23.73
CA PRO A 139 -10.14 28.38 -22.49
C PRO A 139 -9.53 29.13 -21.30
N ASN A 140 -10.37 29.60 -20.38
CA ASN A 140 -9.91 30.25 -19.15
C ASN A 140 -9.25 29.24 -18.18
N GLU A 141 -9.67 27.97 -18.25
CA GLU A 141 -9.14 26.87 -17.43
C GLU A 141 -9.47 25.53 -18.12
N PHE A 142 -8.46 24.70 -18.39
CA PHE A 142 -8.62 23.30 -18.78
C PHE A 142 -7.76 22.42 -17.89
N LEU A 143 -8.36 21.41 -17.28
CA LEU A 143 -7.69 20.48 -16.36
C LEU A 143 -8.18 19.05 -16.61
N THR A 144 -7.26 18.08 -16.57
CA THR A 144 -7.56 16.64 -16.53
C THR A 144 -7.08 16.04 -15.21
N THR A 145 -7.80 15.06 -14.66
CA THR A 145 -7.37 14.34 -13.43
C THR A 145 -6.49 13.13 -13.73
N ALA A 146 -6.02 12.44 -12.68
CA ALA A 146 -5.38 11.12 -12.77
C ALA A 146 -6.11 10.16 -13.71
N LEU A 147 -5.28 9.36 -14.38
CA LEU A 147 -5.71 8.22 -15.16
C LEU A 147 -6.06 7.05 -14.26
N THR A 148 -7.18 6.39 -14.57
CA THR A 148 -7.57 5.14 -13.93
C THR A 148 -7.92 4.14 -15.02
N TYR A 149 -7.34 2.96 -14.99
CA TYR A 149 -7.60 1.92 -15.99
C TYR A 149 -7.79 0.54 -15.36
N SER A 150 -8.49 -0.36 -16.04
CA SER A 150 -8.92 -1.66 -15.48
C SER A 150 -7.77 -2.56 -15.01
N SER A 151 -6.66 -2.56 -15.74
CA SER A 151 -5.47 -3.37 -15.46
C SER A 151 -4.53 -2.76 -14.43
N ALA A 152 -4.65 -1.46 -14.11
CA ALA A 152 -3.99 -0.86 -12.96
C ALA A 152 -4.64 -1.42 -11.70
N ALA A 153 -4.01 -2.37 -11.03
CA ALA A 153 -4.33 -2.74 -9.64
C ALA A 153 -3.28 -2.18 -8.64
N LYS A 154 -2.35 -1.34 -9.15
CA LYS A 154 -1.17 -0.81 -8.44
C LYS A 154 -1.56 -0.01 -7.20
N ASN A 155 -2.73 0.65 -7.20
CA ASN A 155 -3.15 1.51 -6.10
C ASN A 155 -3.75 0.75 -4.91
N ARG A 156 -3.91 -0.58 -5.02
CA ARG A 156 -4.40 -1.42 -3.91
C ARG A 156 -3.34 -2.40 -3.40
N GLN A 157 -2.63 -3.12 -4.28
CA GLN A 157 -1.60 -4.12 -3.91
C GLN A 157 -0.59 -4.31 -5.07
N PRO A 158 0.72 -4.08 -4.88
CA PRO A 158 1.75 -4.26 -5.92
C PRO A 158 1.77 -5.66 -6.54
N SER A 159 1.41 -6.68 -5.76
CA SER A 159 1.30 -8.07 -6.19
C SER A 159 0.24 -8.33 -7.26
N LEU A 160 -0.64 -7.36 -7.59
CA LEU A 160 -1.70 -7.48 -8.60
C LEU A 160 -1.40 -6.77 -9.91
N ARG A 161 -0.16 -6.31 -10.08
CA ARG A 161 0.28 -5.76 -11.36
C ARG A 161 0.14 -6.82 -12.46
N GLN A 162 -0.21 -6.36 -13.65
CA GLN A 162 -0.12 -7.16 -14.86
C GLN A 162 1.33 -7.60 -15.06
N ASP A 163 1.53 -8.86 -15.46
CA ASP A 163 2.85 -9.37 -15.81
C ASP A 163 3.49 -8.48 -16.88
N ALA A 164 4.76 -8.09 -16.68
CA ALA A 164 5.46 -7.12 -17.54
C ALA A 164 5.53 -7.58 -19.00
N GLU A 165 5.52 -8.89 -19.25
CA GLU A 165 5.50 -9.47 -20.58
C GLU A 165 4.14 -9.32 -21.30
N VAL A 166 3.06 -8.95 -20.60
CA VAL A 166 1.74 -8.77 -21.22
C VAL A 166 1.68 -7.38 -21.86
N ILE A 167 2.13 -7.33 -23.11
CA ILE A 167 2.30 -6.10 -23.90
C ILE A 167 1.08 -5.69 -24.73
N SER A 168 -0.05 -6.38 -24.55
CA SER A 168 -1.20 -6.20 -25.41
C SER A 168 -2.53 -6.42 -24.71
N ALA A 169 -3.55 -5.72 -25.21
CA ALA A 169 -4.92 -5.85 -24.76
C ALA A 169 -5.91 -5.88 -25.91
N THR A 170 -6.94 -6.71 -25.79
CA THR A 170 -8.13 -6.60 -26.64
C THR A 170 -8.97 -5.42 -26.22
N SER A 171 -9.29 -5.29 -24.93
CA SER A 171 -10.27 -4.32 -24.46
C SER A 171 -10.10 -3.88 -23.01
N GLU A 172 -9.18 -2.95 -22.82
CA GLU A 172 -8.96 -2.16 -21.63
C GLU A 172 -9.99 -1.03 -21.52
N VAL A 173 -10.22 -0.53 -20.31
CA VAL A 173 -11.02 0.68 -20.07
C VAL A 173 -10.20 1.68 -19.29
N LEU A 174 -10.14 2.90 -19.79
CA LEU A 174 -9.53 4.07 -19.19
C LEU A 174 -10.63 5.06 -18.79
N SER A 175 -10.46 5.68 -17.63
CA SER A 175 -11.25 6.82 -17.21
C SER A 175 -10.42 7.91 -16.57
N PHE A 176 -10.72 9.15 -16.92
CA PHE A 176 -10.20 10.36 -16.30
C PHE A 176 -11.26 11.45 -16.35
N ASN A 177 -11.21 12.39 -15.41
CA ASN A 177 -12.11 13.54 -15.44
C ASN A 177 -11.47 14.68 -16.20
N PHE A 178 -12.30 15.51 -16.83
CA PHE A 178 -11.86 16.78 -17.38
C PHE A 178 -12.84 17.90 -17.05
N LYS A 179 -12.32 19.13 -17.13
CA LYS A 179 -13.05 20.36 -16.85
C LYS A 179 -12.73 21.38 -17.94
N ILE A 180 -13.76 21.99 -18.53
CA ILE A 180 -13.63 23.11 -19.48
C ILE A 180 -14.50 24.27 -18.98
N GLY A 181 -13.90 25.45 -18.81
CA GLY A 181 -14.63 26.71 -18.61
C GLY A 181 -14.59 27.58 -19.86
N THR A 182 -15.74 27.76 -20.52
CA THR A 182 -15.88 28.56 -21.75
C THR A 182 -17.34 29.03 -21.94
N ASP A 183 -17.62 29.77 -23.01
CA ASP A 183 -18.97 30.18 -23.41
C ASP A 183 -19.89 28.95 -23.55
N GLY A 184 -21.12 29.04 -23.02
CA GLY A 184 -22.13 27.99 -23.14
C GLY A 184 -22.42 27.56 -24.58
N ALA A 185 -22.29 28.46 -25.56
CA ALA A 185 -22.40 28.12 -26.98
C ALA A 185 -21.26 27.18 -27.43
N VAL A 186 -20.03 27.40 -26.95
CA VAL A 186 -18.88 26.53 -27.22
C VAL A 186 -19.04 25.19 -26.50
N ILE A 187 -19.55 25.17 -25.26
CA ILE A 187 -19.87 23.92 -24.55
C ILE A 187 -20.92 23.10 -25.29
N LYS A 188 -21.94 23.75 -25.86
CA LYS A 188 -22.94 23.06 -26.68
C LYS A 188 -22.30 22.43 -27.91
N LYS A 189 -21.47 23.18 -28.66
CA LYS A 189 -20.73 22.64 -29.81
C LYS A 189 -19.78 21.52 -29.42
N TRP A 190 -19.15 21.59 -28.24
CA TRP A 190 -18.31 20.52 -27.72
C TRP A 190 -19.14 19.25 -27.44
N LYS A 191 -20.31 19.38 -26.82
CA LYS A 191 -21.23 18.25 -26.62
C LYS A 191 -21.64 17.62 -27.94
N ASP A 192 -21.91 18.43 -28.96
CA ASP A 192 -22.24 17.94 -30.31
C ASP A 192 -21.04 17.23 -30.96
N TYR A 193 -19.84 17.81 -30.88
CA TYR A 193 -18.60 17.21 -31.39
C TYR A 193 -18.27 15.88 -30.70
N ALA A 194 -18.26 15.87 -29.36
CA ALA A 194 -18.03 14.68 -28.55
C ALA A 194 -19.10 13.59 -28.75
N GLY A 195 -20.37 13.98 -28.98
CA GLY A 195 -21.49 13.06 -29.18
C GLY A 195 -21.68 12.56 -30.62
N SER A 196 -21.09 13.24 -31.61
CA SER A 196 -21.23 12.91 -33.04
C SER A 196 -20.38 11.73 -33.53
N GLY A 197 -19.40 11.31 -32.74
CA GLY A 197 -18.37 10.35 -33.15
C GLY A 197 -17.13 10.98 -33.79
N GLN A 198 -17.16 12.27 -34.14
CA GLN A 198 -16.01 12.95 -34.75
C GLN A 198 -14.79 12.99 -33.79
N LEU A 199 -15.00 13.28 -32.50
CA LEU A 199 -13.93 13.24 -31.51
C LEU A 199 -13.21 11.87 -31.46
N TYR A 200 -13.97 10.78 -31.62
CA TYR A 200 -13.40 9.44 -31.68
C TYR A 200 -12.51 9.28 -32.91
N ASP A 201 -12.96 9.74 -34.09
CA ASP A 201 -12.23 9.57 -35.35
C ASP A 201 -10.93 10.40 -35.34
N ASP A 202 -10.99 11.63 -34.81
CA ASP A 202 -9.84 12.52 -34.68
C ASP A 202 -8.81 11.95 -33.69
N MET A 203 -9.26 11.47 -32.52
CA MET A 203 -8.38 10.82 -31.54
C MET A 203 -7.72 9.55 -32.11
N GLN A 204 -8.48 8.74 -32.85
CA GLN A 204 -7.96 7.53 -33.50
C GLN A 204 -6.91 7.88 -34.56
N SER A 205 -7.16 8.91 -35.38
CA SER A 205 -6.21 9.37 -36.40
C SER A 205 -4.91 9.89 -35.80
N TRP A 206 -4.98 10.61 -34.67
CA TRP A 206 -3.80 11.07 -33.95
C TRP A 206 -2.96 9.89 -33.43
N LEU A 207 -3.62 8.89 -32.82
CA LEU A 207 -2.95 7.69 -32.30
C LEU A 207 -2.28 6.89 -33.43
N GLU A 208 -2.91 6.76 -34.59
CA GLU A 208 -2.31 6.10 -35.76
C GLU A 208 -1.07 6.85 -36.27
N THR A 209 -1.08 8.18 -36.23
CA THR A 209 0.06 9.02 -36.64
C THR A 209 1.24 8.93 -35.68
N SER A 210 0.99 8.66 -34.39
CA SER A 210 2.03 8.45 -33.39
C SER A 210 2.87 7.18 -33.60
N GLY A 211 2.44 6.28 -34.50
CA GLY A 211 3.10 5.00 -34.77
C GLY A 211 2.80 3.90 -33.73
N HIS A 212 2.02 4.21 -32.70
CA HIS A 212 1.59 3.23 -31.70
C HIS A 212 0.35 2.46 -32.18
N LYS A 213 0.33 1.14 -32.01
CA LYS A 213 -0.83 0.30 -32.37
C LYS A 213 -1.87 0.33 -31.26
N ILE A 214 -2.56 1.45 -31.12
CA ILE A 214 -3.66 1.66 -30.17
C ILE A 214 -4.98 1.80 -30.96
N GLN A 215 -5.99 1.05 -30.56
CA GLN A 215 -7.32 1.05 -31.18
C GLN A 215 -8.37 1.44 -30.16
N ILE A 216 -9.03 2.58 -30.35
CA ILE A 216 -10.22 2.94 -29.58
C ILE A 216 -11.39 2.07 -30.09
N HIS A 217 -12.16 1.47 -29.18
CA HIS A 217 -13.38 0.70 -29.50
C HIS A 217 -14.63 1.52 -29.25
N SER A 218 -14.64 2.28 -28.15
CA SER A 218 -15.71 3.19 -27.77
C SER A 218 -15.18 4.35 -26.94
N LEU A 219 -15.82 5.50 -27.06
CA LEU A 219 -15.49 6.73 -26.34
C LEU A 219 -16.78 7.40 -25.88
N ASP A 220 -16.85 7.76 -24.60
CA ASP A 220 -17.88 8.66 -24.06
C ASP A 220 -17.20 9.73 -23.21
N ALA A 221 -17.16 10.96 -23.74
CA ALA A 221 -16.58 12.13 -23.05
C ALA A 221 -17.62 12.95 -22.27
N LEU A 222 -18.88 12.51 -22.22
CA LEU A 222 -20.00 13.26 -21.64
C LEU A 222 -20.58 12.58 -20.39
N VAL A 223 -19.86 11.61 -19.81
CA VAL A 223 -20.30 10.93 -18.60
C VAL A 223 -20.36 11.91 -17.42
N PRO A 224 -21.52 12.08 -16.75
CA PRO A 224 -21.62 13.01 -15.64
C PRO A 224 -20.72 12.62 -14.47
N ARG A 225 -19.96 13.58 -13.91
CA ARG A 225 -19.03 13.34 -12.78
C ARG A 225 -19.71 12.79 -11.51
N SER A 226 -21.02 13.00 -11.35
CA SER A 226 -21.81 12.43 -10.26
C SER A 226 -21.80 10.89 -10.27
N LYS A 227 -21.59 10.27 -11.44
CA LYS A 227 -21.30 8.85 -11.59
C LYS A 227 -19.82 8.66 -11.25
N LYS A 228 -19.50 8.41 -9.98
CA LYS A 228 -18.14 8.08 -9.49
C LYS A 228 -17.60 6.79 -10.13
N PHE A 229 -17.26 6.83 -11.42
CA PHE A 229 -16.63 5.71 -12.11
C PHE A 229 -15.11 5.81 -11.95
N TYR A 230 -14.53 4.70 -11.52
CA TYR A 230 -13.10 4.50 -11.40
C TYR A 230 -12.81 3.15 -12.03
N ALA A 231 -12.13 3.11 -13.18
CA ALA A 231 -11.93 1.87 -13.93
C ALA A 231 -11.29 0.75 -13.07
N GLU A 232 -10.27 1.07 -12.29
CA GLU A 232 -9.63 0.12 -11.37
C GLU A 232 -10.60 -0.36 -10.27
N ARG A 233 -11.25 0.59 -9.58
CA ARG A 233 -12.01 0.29 -8.35
C ARG A 233 -13.37 -0.34 -8.64
N GLY A 234 -13.94 -0.05 -9.81
CA GLY A 234 -15.23 -0.54 -10.27
C GLY A 234 -15.12 -1.88 -11.02
N CYS A 235 -13.93 -2.30 -11.42
CA CYS A 235 -13.69 -3.58 -12.06
C CYS A 235 -13.91 -4.72 -11.05
N SER A 236 -14.91 -5.56 -11.34
CA SER A 236 -15.23 -6.76 -10.52
C SER A 236 -14.60 -8.02 -11.08
N GLN A 237 -14.32 -8.05 -12.39
CA GLN A 237 -13.75 -9.20 -13.07
C GLN A 237 -12.74 -8.75 -14.12
N ARG A 238 -11.59 -9.43 -14.16
CA ARG A 238 -10.57 -9.32 -15.21
C ARG A 238 -10.51 -10.63 -15.96
N SER A 239 -10.37 -10.54 -17.28
CA SER A 239 -10.25 -11.69 -18.17
C SER A 239 -8.98 -11.57 -18.99
N TYR A 240 -8.17 -12.63 -18.98
CA TYR A 240 -6.99 -12.78 -19.83
C TYR A 240 -7.22 -13.93 -20.79
N ARG A 241 -6.58 -13.85 -21.96
CA ARG A 241 -6.57 -14.93 -22.93
C ARG A 241 -5.15 -15.40 -23.20
N PHE A 242 -4.99 -16.71 -23.24
CA PHE A 242 -3.74 -17.39 -23.52
C PHE A 242 -3.86 -18.22 -24.81
N ILE A 243 -2.88 -18.10 -25.70
CA ILE A 243 -2.80 -18.83 -26.97
C ILE A 243 -1.95 -20.09 -26.76
N LEU A 244 -2.61 -21.21 -26.48
CA LEU A 244 -2.01 -22.48 -26.10
C LEU A 244 -1.76 -23.37 -27.32
N PRO A 245 -0.49 -23.72 -27.66
CA PRO A 245 -0.21 -24.72 -28.68
C PRO A 245 -0.80 -26.07 -28.30
N LEU A 246 -1.54 -26.70 -29.22
CA LEU A 246 -2.11 -28.02 -28.96
C LEU A 246 -1.00 -29.09 -28.83
N ARG A 247 0.15 -28.89 -29.49
CA ARG A 247 1.31 -29.79 -29.39
C ARG A 247 1.80 -29.98 -27.95
N TRP A 248 1.66 -28.97 -27.08
CA TRP A 248 2.06 -29.07 -25.67
C TRP A 248 1.20 -30.08 -24.88
N LEU A 249 0.00 -30.39 -25.35
CA LEU A 249 -0.96 -31.29 -24.68
C LEU A 249 -0.82 -32.75 -25.09
N MET A 250 0.17 -33.03 -25.94
CA MET A 250 0.46 -34.33 -26.53
C MET A 250 1.97 -34.63 -26.45
N TYR A 251 2.65 -34.07 -25.46
CA TYR A 251 4.09 -34.22 -25.30
C TYR A 251 4.39 -35.56 -24.63
N ASP A 252 5.10 -36.45 -25.33
CA ASP A 252 5.43 -37.80 -24.84
C ASP A 252 6.91 -37.95 -24.43
N GLY A 253 7.71 -36.87 -24.55
CA GLY A 253 9.13 -36.85 -24.21
C GLY A 253 10.05 -37.55 -25.22
N SER A 254 9.48 -38.20 -26.23
CA SER A 254 10.22 -38.65 -27.40
C SER A 254 10.15 -37.53 -28.44
N ASN A 255 11.27 -37.11 -29.02
CA ASN A 255 11.27 -36.13 -30.11
C ASN A 255 10.54 -36.65 -31.39
N ASN A 256 9.80 -37.75 -31.30
CA ASN A 256 9.02 -38.27 -32.40
C ASN A 256 7.70 -37.52 -32.48
N THR A 257 7.42 -37.04 -33.68
CA THR A 257 6.08 -36.59 -34.07
C THR A 257 5.06 -37.66 -33.74
N LEU A 258 3.94 -37.23 -33.14
CA LEU A 258 2.70 -37.99 -32.93
C LEU A 258 2.51 -39.19 -33.86
N ASP A 259 2.02 -40.31 -33.32
CA ASP A 259 1.45 -41.37 -34.14
C ASP A 259 0.37 -40.76 -35.06
N GLY A 260 0.49 -40.95 -36.37
CA GLY A 260 -0.34 -40.26 -37.37
C GLY A 260 -1.86 -40.38 -37.16
N ILE A 261 -2.31 -41.41 -36.44
CA ILE A 261 -3.72 -41.65 -36.12
C ILE A 261 -4.30 -40.56 -35.20
N GLU A 262 -3.56 -40.06 -34.21
CA GLU A 262 -4.08 -39.01 -33.30
C GLU A 262 -4.14 -37.65 -33.98
N LEU A 263 -3.18 -37.35 -34.86
CA LEU A 263 -3.13 -36.13 -35.68
C LEU A 263 -4.36 -36.01 -36.59
N ASP A 264 -4.74 -37.12 -37.25
CA ASP A 264 -5.90 -37.16 -38.14
C ASP A 264 -7.21 -36.89 -37.38
N GLU A 265 -7.38 -37.48 -36.17
CA GLU A 265 -8.54 -37.21 -35.33
C GLU A 265 -8.63 -35.74 -34.89
N VAL A 266 -7.49 -35.13 -34.56
CA VAL A 266 -7.44 -33.69 -34.22
C VAL A 266 -7.83 -32.86 -35.42
N HIS A 267 -7.29 -33.18 -36.60
CA HIS A 267 -7.55 -32.47 -37.85
C HIS A 267 -9.01 -32.53 -38.28
N ASP A 268 -9.61 -33.71 -38.25
CA ASP A 268 -11.02 -33.90 -38.60
C ASP A 268 -11.95 -33.17 -37.63
N TRP A 269 -11.66 -33.28 -36.34
CA TRP A 269 -12.38 -32.54 -35.32
C TRP A 269 -12.23 -31.02 -35.51
N TRP A 270 -11.03 -30.56 -35.84
CA TRP A 270 -10.71 -29.16 -36.09
C TRP A 270 -11.44 -28.59 -37.30
N LYS A 271 -11.36 -29.27 -38.46
CA LYS A 271 -12.06 -28.89 -39.70
C LYS A 271 -13.55 -28.71 -39.44
N MET A 272 -14.15 -29.58 -38.63
CA MET A 272 -15.56 -29.46 -38.26
C MET A 272 -15.81 -28.24 -37.35
N ILE A 273 -14.93 -27.94 -36.41
CA ILE A 273 -15.06 -26.75 -35.55
C ILE A 273 -14.98 -25.46 -36.39
N ILE A 274 -14.04 -25.38 -37.34
CA ILE A 274 -13.94 -24.26 -38.29
C ILE A 274 -15.23 -24.16 -39.13
N ALA A 275 -15.65 -25.27 -39.76
CA ALA A 275 -16.87 -25.28 -40.56
C ALA A 275 -18.11 -24.84 -39.77
N ARG A 276 -18.19 -25.16 -38.47
CA ARG A 276 -19.23 -24.66 -37.57
C ARG A 276 -19.10 -23.17 -37.28
N ALA A 277 -17.89 -22.67 -37.02
CA ALA A 277 -17.66 -21.26 -36.76
C ALA A 277 -18.02 -20.39 -37.99
N GLU A 278 -17.67 -20.85 -39.19
CA GLU A 278 -17.95 -20.16 -40.46
C GLU A 278 -19.43 -20.24 -40.89
N SER A 279 -20.11 -21.37 -40.61
CA SER A 279 -21.54 -21.53 -40.92
C SER A 279 -22.48 -20.86 -39.92
N SER A 280 -21.97 -20.43 -38.76
CA SER A 280 -22.76 -19.77 -37.72
C SER A 280 -23.05 -18.31 -38.10
N GLN A 281 -24.07 -18.10 -38.94
CA GLN A 281 -24.86 -16.86 -38.85
C GLN A 281 -25.36 -16.72 -37.40
N PRO A 282 -25.49 -15.50 -36.83
CA PRO A 282 -25.95 -15.28 -35.47
C PRO A 282 -27.42 -15.71 -35.31
N HIS A 283 -27.64 -17.02 -35.17
CA HIS A 283 -28.95 -17.62 -35.15
C HIS A 283 -29.46 -17.82 -33.73
N LYS A 284 -30.70 -17.35 -33.54
CA LYS A 284 -31.59 -17.62 -32.41
C LYS A 284 -31.49 -19.09 -32.00
N HIS A 285 -31.32 -19.32 -30.69
CA HIS A 285 -31.34 -20.61 -29.99
C HIS A 285 -32.14 -21.70 -30.75
N GLN A 286 -31.50 -22.45 -31.65
CA GLN A 286 -32.10 -23.64 -32.23
C GLN A 286 -31.96 -24.79 -31.25
N ASN A 287 -33.00 -25.63 -31.16
CA ASN A 287 -33.03 -26.78 -30.27
C ASN A 287 -31.87 -27.73 -30.59
N ARG A 288 -31.12 -28.16 -29.56
CA ARG A 288 -29.95 -29.06 -29.60
C ARG A 288 -30.22 -30.49 -30.13
N GLY A 289 -31.32 -30.74 -30.82
CA GLY A 289 -31.68 -32.05 -31.35
C GLY A 289 -31.16 -32.23 -32.79
N SER A 290 -30.17 -33.11 -32.97
CA SER A 290 -29.73 -33.74 -34.24
C SER A 290 -28.48 -33.26 -34.98
N THR A 291 -27.68 -32.31 -34.46
CA THR A 291 -26.40 -32.01 -35.11
C THR A 291 -25.32 -33.05 -34.77
N ASN A 292 -24.65 -33.58 -35.80
CA ASN A 292 -23.60 -34.61 -35.73
C ASN A 292 -22.70 -34.48 -34.48
N ASN A 293 -22.82 -35.44 -33.55
CA ASN A 293 -22.00 -35.54 -32.34
C ASN A 293 -20.60 -36.04 -32.70
N VAL A 294 -19.78 -35.21 -33.35
CA VAL A 294 -18.34 -35.52 -33.43
C VAL A 294 -17.78 -35.39 -32.02
N ARG A 295 -17.31 -36.52 -31.51
CA ARG A 295 -16.72 -36.65 -30.18
C ARG A 295 -15.41 -35.88 -30.17
N PRO A 296 -15.20 -34.93 -29.24
CA PRO A 296 -13.91 -34.25 -29.15
C PRO A 296 -12.80 -35.27 -28.80
N PRO A 297 -11.56 -35.07 -29.31
CA PRO A 297 -10.42 -35.87 -28.94
C PRO A 297 -10.26 -35.96 -27.42
N ASP A 298 -9.73 -37.08 -26.92
CA ASP A 298 -9.72 -37.33 -25.48
C ASP A 298 -8.81 -36.35 -24.72
N PHE A 299 -7.71 -35.87 -25.31
CA PHE A 299 -6.88 -34.81 -24.69
C PHE A 299 -7.64 -33.47 -24.55
N ILE A 300 -8.54 -33.12 -25.48
CA ILE A 300 -9.40 -31.93 -25.35
C ILE A 300 -10.38 -32.09 -24.17
N LYS A 301 -10.87 -33.31 -23.90
CA LYS A 301 -11.68 -33.57 -22.72
C LYS A 301 -10.86 -33.44 -21.44
N ARG A 302 -9.61 -33.93 -21.43
CA ARG A 302 -8.67 -33.75 -20.32
C ARG A 302 -8.36 -32.27 -20.09
N LEU A 303 -8.13 -31.49 -21.15
CA LEU A 303 -7.95 -30.04 -21.09
C LEU A 303 -9.15 -29.34 -20.44
N LYS A 304 -10.37 -29.65 -20.89
CA LYS A 304 -11.60 -29.09 -20.30
C LYS A 304 -11.75 -29.43 -18.82
N ARG A 305 -11.40 -30.65 -18.41
CA ARG A 305 -11.41 -31.05 -16.99
C ARG A 305 -10.35 -30.28 -16.19
N SER A 306 -9.14 -30.17 -16.70
CA SER A 306 -8.02 -29.45 -16.07
C SER A 306 -8.34 -27.96 -15.89
N LEU A 307 -8.91 -27.32 -16.91
CA LEU A 307 -9.42 -25.95 -16.84
C LEU A 307 -10.50 -25.83 -15.76
N LYS A 308 -11.48 -26.74 -15.75
CA LYS A 308 -12.56 -26.73 -14.77
C LYS A 308 -12.06 -26.87 -13.34
N ALA A 309 -11.00 -27.64 -13.11
CA ALA A 309 -10.38 -27.83 -11.80
C ALA A 309 -9.74 -26.55 -11.23
N ALA A 310 -9.28 -25.64 -12.10
CA ALA A 310 -8.74 -24.34 -11.68
C ALA A 310 -9.82 -23.37 -11.18
N GLU A 311 -11.09 -23.54 -11.58
CA GLU A 311 -12.17 -22.64 -11.21
C GLU A 311 -12.46 -22.65 -9.69
N SER A 312 -12.86 -21.50 -9.17
CA SER A 312 -13.46 -21.37 -7.85
C SER A 312 -14.87 -21.95 -7.83
N GLU A 313 -15.18 -22.65 -6.75
CA GLU A 313 -16.51 -23.21 -6.53
C GLU A 313 -17.53 -22.11 -6.25
N THR A 314 -18.77 -22.36 -6.67
CA THR A 314 -19.88 -21.47 -6.34
C THR A 314 -20.46 -21.92 -5.00
N ILE A 315 -20.31 -21.07 -3.99
CA ILE A 315 -20.83 -21.29 -2.66
C ILE A 315 -22.35 -21.02 -2.66
N PRO A 316 -23.17 -21.95 -2.14
CA PRO A 316 -24.62 -21.77 -2.04
C PRO A 316 -24.98 -20.49 -1.27
N ASN A 317 -26.10 -19.88 -1.65
CA ASN A 317 -26.58 -18.67 -0.97
C ASN A 317 -26.73 -18.92 0.55
N ARG A 318 -26.33 -17.96 1.38
CA ARG A 318 -26.43 -17.96 2.85
C ARG A 318 -27.78 -18.47 3.37
N ARG A 319 -28.90 -18.18 2.68
CA ARG A 319 -30.23 -18.72 3.04
C ARG A 319 -30.30 -20.24 2.91
N LEU A 320 -29.81 -20.81 1.82
CA LEU A 320 -29.77 -22.26 1.61
C LEU A 320 -28.82 -22.94 2.60
N ARG A 321 -27.69 -22.30 2.92
CA ARG A 321 -26.76 -22.79 3.95
C ARG A 321 -27.41 -22.80 5.33
N ARG A 322 -28.05 -21.70 5.72
CA ARG A 322 -28.83 -21.63 6.96
C ARG A 322 -29.93 -22.68 6.99
N GLN A 323 -30.70 -22.86 5.91
CA GLN A 323 -31.73 -23.90 5.85
C GLN A 323 -31.17 -25.31 6.02
N LYS A 324 -30.01 -25.62 5.42
CA LYS A 324 -29.31 -26.89 5.65
C LYS A 324 -28.84 -27.03 7.11
N ALA A 325 -28.27 -25.98 7.69
CA ALA A 325 -27.85 -25.98 9.10
C ALA A 325 -29.03 -26.15 10.05
N TYR A 326 -30.14 -25.44 9.83
CA TYR A 326 -31.39 -25.61 10.60
C TYR A 326 -32.00 -27.02 10.45
N ALA A 327 -31.80 -27.67 9.30
CA ALA A 327 -32.25 -29.04 9.10
C ALA A 327 -31.33 -30.09 9.77
N ALA A 328 -30.06 -29.74 10.04
CA ALA A 328 -29.07 -30.62 10.65
C ALA A 328 -29.03 -30.47 12.18
N ASP A 329 -29.09 -29.25 12.69
CA ASP A 329 -28.99 -28.92 14.11
C ASP A 329 -30.33 -28.37 14.62
N GLY A 330 -31.13 -29.23 15.26
CA GLY A 330 -32.46 -28.86 15.77
C GLY A 330 -32.45 -27.58 16.65
N GLU A 331 -33.46 -26.73 16.44
CA GLU A 331 -33.91 -25.44 17.03
C GLU A 331 -33.11 -24.65 18.12
N GLY A 332 -31.87 -24.96 18.48
CA GLY A 332 -31.29 -24.48 19.76
C GLY A 332 -30.28 -23.33 19.75
N VAL A 333 -29.64 -22.97 18.63
CA VAL A 333 -28.42 -22.13 18.69
C VAL A 333 -28.33 -21.12 17.55
N LEU A 334 -28.80 -19.87 17.71
CA LEU A 334 -28.54 -18.83 16.72
C LEU A 334 -28.76 -17.40 17.24
N ASP A 335 -27.69 -16.66 17.48
CA ASP A 335 -27.78 -15.19 17.47
C ASP A 335 -26.53 -14.41 17.01
N ASP A 336 -25.43 -15.04 16.55
CA ASP A 336 -24.19 -14.28 16.23
C ASP A 336 -23.49 -14.63 14.89
N LEU A 337 -24.25 -14.99 13.85
CA LEU A 337 -23.71 -15.41 12.55
C LEU A 337 -23.54 -14.26 11.55
N THR A 338 -22.85 -13.17 11.88
CA THR A 338 -22.58 -12.05 10.91
C THR A 338 -21.18 -12.05 10.28
N SER A 339 -20.30 -13.00 10.63
CA SER A 339 -18.94 -13.06 10.09
C SER A 339 -18.86 -13.60 8.64
N THR A 340 -17.90 -13.11 7.87
CA THR A 340 -17.64 -13.44 6.44
C THR A 340 -16.95 -14.79 6.22
N THR A 341 -16.65 -15.52 7.29
CA THR A 341 -16.05 -16.86 7.28
C THR A 341 -17.03 -17.85 7.91
N GLU A 342 -17.60 -18.75 7.10
CA GLU A 342 -18.46 -19.84 7.54
C GLU A 342 -17.72 -21.17 7.35
N LEU A 343 -18.04 -22.19 8.15
CA LEU A 343 -17.46 -23.53 8.08
C LEU A 343 -18.45 -24.46 7.35
N ASP A 344 -18.02 -25.10 6.27
CA ASP A 344 -18.73 -26.21 5.61
C ASP A 344 -17.72 -27.36 5.52
N ASN A 345 -18.01 -28.51 6.15
CA ASN A 345 -17.08 -29.65 6.30
C ASN A 345 -15.66 -29.25 6.77
N GLY A 346 -15.55 -28.51 7.89
CA GLY A 346 -14.25 -28.16 8.48
C GLY A 346 -13.34 -27.24 7.64
N ARG A 347 -13.69 -26.90 6.39
CA ARG A 347 -12.88 -26.03 5.52
C ARG A 347 -13.28 -24.57 5.72
N ALA A 348 -12.35 -23.75 6.21
CA ALA A 348 -12.51 -22.30 6.22
C ALA A 348 -12.42 -21.76 4.78
N PHE A 349 -13.55 -21.40 4.17
CA PHE A 349 -13.57 -20.71 2.89
C PHE A 349 -13.70 -19.19 3.08
N ARG A 350 -13.05 -18.42 2.19
CA ARG A 350 -13.22 -16.96 2.11
C ARG A 350 -14.12 -16.65 0.92
N LEU A 351 -15.08 -15.73 1.10
CA LEU A 351 -15.94 -15.26 0.00
C LEU A 351 -15.26 -14.12 -0.78
N SER A 352 -15.51 -14.05 -2.09
CA SER A 352 -15.08 -12.92 -2.92
C SER A 352 -15.69 -11.61 -2.41
N PRO A 353 -14.93 -10.51 -2.32
CA PRO A 353 -15.47 -9.22 -1.95
C PRO A 353 -16.46 -8.73 -3.02
N GLY A 354 -17.61 -8.23 -2.60
CA GLY A 354 -18.66 -7.72 -3.50
C GLY A 354 -20.05 -8.06 -2.99
N ARG A 355 -21.05 -7.22 -3.32
CA ARG A 355 -22.45 -7.45 -2.91
C ARG A 355 -23.35 -7.96 -4.05
N PHE A 356 -22.89 -7.87 -5.30
CA PHE A 356 -23.69 -8.21 -6.48
C PHE A 356 -22.81 -8.87 -7.55
N GLY A 357 -23.44 -9.52 -8.53
CA GLY A 357 -22.77 -10.35 -9.55
C GLY A 357 -22.82 -11.86 -9.29
N GLN A 358 -22.10 -12.65 -10.10
CA GLN A 358 -21.87 -14.09 -9.82
C GLN A 358 -20.62 -14.31 -8.95
N LEU A 359 -19.66 -13.38 -9.02
CA LEU A 359 -18.36 -13.46 -8.36
C LEU A 359 -18.44 -13.47 -6.83
N TRP A 360 -19.31 -12.66 -6.20
CA TRP A 360 -19.43 -12.66 -4.73
C TRP A 360 -19.88 -13.99 -4.11
N ARG A 361 -20.42 -14.90 -4.94
CA ARG A 361 -20.78 -16.27 -4.53
C ARG A 361 -19.65 -17.26 -4.73
N LYS A 362 -18.53 -16.86 -5.31
CA LYS A 362 -17.41 -17.74 -5.54
C LYS A 362 -16.53 -17.81 -4.29
N GLU A 363 -15.93 -18.98 -4.11
CA GLU A 363 -14.86 -19.16 -3.14
C GLU A 363 -13.60 -18.41 -3.60
N ARG A 364 -12.90 -17.80 -2.65
CA ARG A 364 -11.52 -17.36 -2.83
C ARG A 364 -10.57 -18.46 -2.38
N LYS A 365 -9.66 -18.80 -3.27
CA LYS A 365 -8.62 -19.80 -3.11
C LYS A 365 -7.29 -19.10 -2.81
N CYS A 366 -6.39 -19.74 -2.06
CA CYS A 366 -5.07 -19.17 -1.75
C CYS A 366 -4.09 -19.53 -2.88
N TRP A 367 -3.72 -18.55 -3.70
CA TRP A 367 -2.85 -18.74 -4.88
C TRP A 367 -1.37 -18.43 -4.61
N SER A 368 -0.92 -18.56 -3.36
CA SER A 368 0.48 -18.34 -2.96
C SER A 368 1.46 -19.21 -3.74
N ASN A 369 1.12 -20.49 -3.96
CA ASN A 369 1.93 -21.44 -4.74
C ASN A 369 1.95 -21.14 -6.25
N PHE A 370 1.24 -20.09 -6.69
CA PHE A 370 1.19 -19.66 -8.09
C PHE A 370 1.76 -18.25 -8.26
N CYS A 371 2.37 -17.68 -7.24
CA CYS A 371 2.99 -16.36 -7.34
C CYS A 371 4.31 -16.42 -8.12
N HIS A 372 4.71 -15.28 -8.70
CA HIS A 372 6.04 -15.10 -9.24
C HIS A 372 7.08 -15.15 -8.10
N PRO A 373 8.26 -15.79 -8.27
CA PRO A 373 9.26 -15.92 -7.18
C PRO A 373 9.82 -14.59 -6.66
N SER A 374 9.64 -13.49 -7.40
CA SER A 374 9.98 -12.14 -6.93
C SER A 374 9.04 -11.63 -5.84
N LEU A 375 7.81 -12.16 -5.76
CA LEU A 375 6.92 -11.91 -4.63
C LEU A 375 7.45 -12.71 -3.45
N LYS A 376 8.03 -12.03 -2.46
CA LYS A 376 8.59 -12.64 -1.25
C LYS A 376 7.88 -12.15 0.00
N GLY A 377 8.06 -12.88 1.10
CA GLY A 377 7.54 -12.48 2.40
C GLY A 377 6.02 -12.28 2.43
N LEU A 378 5.60 -11.10 2.87
CA LEU A 378 4.18 -10.77 3.06
C LEU A 378 3.36 -10.87 1.76
N GLU A 379 3.93 -10.50 0.62
CA GLU A 379 3.19 -10.46 -0.65
C GLU A 379 2.81 -11.84 -1.18
N ALA A 380 3.62 -12.86 -0.89
CA ALA A 380 3.37 -14.26 -1.26
C ALA A 380 2.79 -15.10 -0.11
N SER A 381 2.65 -14.53 1.08
CA SER A 381 2.18 -15.26 2.26
C SER A 381 0.72 -15.71 2.13
N PRO A 382 0.40 -16.98 2.43
CA PRO A 382 -1.00 -17.44 2.54
C PRO A 382 -1.85 -16.68 3.55
N GLY A 383 -1.22 -16.00 4.52
CA GLY A 383 -1.93 -15.13 5.45
C GLY A 383 -2.42 -13.82 4.82
N HIS A 384 -1.78 -13.38 3.73
CA HIS A 384 -1.98 -12.06 3.16
C HIS A 384 -3.11 -12.03 2.13
N GLU A 385 -3.91 -10.97 2.17
CA GLU A 385 -5.11 -10.82 1.34
C GLU A 385 -4.82 -10.83 -0.17
N ALA A 386 -3.58 -10.52 -0.56
CA ALA A 386 -3.14 -10.49 -1.94
C ALA A 386 -3.24 -11.83 -2.68
N VAL A 387 -2.95 -12.94 -2.01
CA VAL A 387 -2.93 -14.24 -2.68
C VAL A 387 -4.29 -14.91 -2.71
N TRP A 388 -5.28 -14.38 -1.97
CA TRP A 388 -6.64 -14.94 -1.97
C TRP A 388 -7.42 -14.43 -3.18
N ARG A 389 -7.51 -15.23 -4.23
CA ARG A 389 -8.14 -14.84 -5.50
C ARG A 389 -9.20 -15.82 -5.93
N THR A 390 -10.10 -15.34 -6.76
CA THR A 390 -11.19 -16.10 -7.33
C THR A 390 -10.97 -16.25 -8.82
N ILE A 391 -11.00 -17.50 -9.29
CA ILE A 391 -11.11 -17.80 -10.71
C ILE A 391 -12.58 -18.11 -10.98
N ASP A 392 -13.31 -17.16 -11.55
CA ASP A 392 -14.71 -17.39 -11.90
C ASP A 392 -14.84 -18.45 -12.98
N ARG A 393 -14.03 -18.34 -14.05
CA ARG A 393 -14.08 -19.22 -15.22
C ARG A 393 -12.71 -19.47 -15.83
N ALA A 394 -12.51 -20.70 -16.28
CA ALA A 394 -11.39 -21.14 -17.08
C ALA A 394 -11.93 -22.03 -18.21
N LYS A 395 -11.83 -21.59 -19.46
CA LYS A 395 -12.47 -22.28 -20.60
C LYS A 395 -11.74 -22.06 -21.92
N ILE A 396 -12.01 -22.96 -22.86
CA ILE A 396 -11.65 -22.77 -24.27
C ILE A 396 -12.72 -21.87 -24.89
N VAL A 397 -12.30 -20.73 -25.44
CA VAL A 397 -13.21 -19.77 -26.12
C VAL A 397 -13.10 -19.79 -27.63
N GLY A 398 -12.03 -20.40 -28.16
CA GLY A 398 -11.80 -20.47 -29.58
C GLY A 398 -10.56 -21.27 -29.91
N PHE A 399 -10.26 -21.28 -31.19
CA PHE A 399 -9.26 -22.10 -31.83
C PHE A 399 -8.65 -21.30 -32.97
N TYR A 400 -7.34 -21.41 -33.17
CA TYR A 400 -6.59 -20.69 -34.19
C TYR A 400 -5.54 -21.58 -34.87
N SER A 401 -5.32 -21.42 -36.17
CA SER A 401 -4.24 -22.11 -36.91
C SER A 401 -3.59 -21.13 -37.90
N SER A 402 -2.26 -21.11 -37.95
CA SER A 402 -1.48 -20.38 -38.96
C SER A 402 -0.96 -21.36 -40.01
N GLY A 403 -1.65 -21.50 -41.14
CA GLY A 403 -1.21 -22.33 -42.26
C GLY A 403 -2.32 -22.51 -43.30
N GLU A 404 -2.00 -22.29 -44.58
CA GLU A 404 -2.91 -22.56 -45.71
C GLU A 404 -2.87 -24.04 -46.13
N ASP A 405 -1.77 -24.75 -45.82
CA ASP A 405 -1.55 -26.15 -46.21
C ASP A 405 -2.02 -27.15 -45.13
N ASN A 406 -2.72 -28.21 -45.57
CA ASN A 406 -3.38 -29.19 -44.71
C ASN A 406 -2.44 -30.02 -43.81
N GLU A 407 -1.14 -30.15 -44.14
CA GLU A 407 -0.19 -30.97 -43.38
C GLU A 407 0.41 -30.24 -42.16
N ASP A 408 0.51 -28.90 -42.19
CA ASP A 408 1.06 -28.09 -41.09
C ASP A 408 0.02 -27.63 -40.06
N VAL A 409 -1.27 -27.85 -40.32
CA VAL A 409 -2.38 -27.37 -39.48
C VAL A 409 -2.28 -27.91 -38.05
N ALA A 410 -1.94 -29.20 -37.89
CA ALA A 410 -1.94 -29.81 -36.57
C ALA A 410 -0.76 -29.37 -35.70
N GLN A 411 0.39 -29.06 -36.31
CA GLN A 411 1.55 -28.54 -35.58
C GLN A 411 1.38 -27.07 -35.18
N ASN A 412 0.61 -26.31 -35.97
CA ASN A 412 0.34 -24.89 -35.76
C ASN A 412 -1.04 -24.60 -35.15
N ALA A 413 -1.76 -25.62 -34.69
CA ALA A 413 -3.06 -25.46 -34.05
C ALA A 413 -2.90 -24.97 -32.61
N HIS A 414 -3.69 -23.97 -32.26
CA HIS A 414 -3.71 -23.33 -30.96
C HIS A 414 -5.13 -23.29 -30.38
N ALA A 415 -5.26 -23.59 -29.09
CA ALA A 415 -6.46 -23.29 -28.31
C ALA A 415 -6.37 -21.88 -27.72
N ILE A 416 -7.47 -21.14 -27.76
CA ILE A 416 -7.60 -19.86 -27.06
C ILE A 416 -8.26 -20.14 -25.72
N ILE A 417 -7.47 -20.01 -24.65
CA ILE A 417 -7.91 -20.22 -23.27
C ILE A 417 -8.26 -18.88 -22.64
N GLU A 418 -9.44 -18.75 -22.04
CA GLU A 418 -9.85 -17.57 -21.27
C GLU A 418 -9.85 -17.91 -19.79
N LEU A 419 -9.14 -17.09 -19.00
CA LEU A 419 -9.12 -17.11 -17.54
C LEU A 419 -9.75 -15.82 -17.03
N SER A 420 -10.81 -15.93 -16.24
CA SER A 420 -11.54 -14.78 -15.68
C SER A 420 -11.62 -14.87 -14.16
N GLY A 421 -11.33 -13.77 -13.46
CA GLY A 421 -11.28 -13.74 -12.00
C GLY A 421 -11.41 -12.33 -11.40
N ASP A 422 -11.39 -12.21 -10.07
CA ASP A 422 -11.43 -10.90 -9.36
C ASP A 422 -10.11 -10.11 -9.47
N GLY A 423 -9.09 -10.75 -10.02
CA GLY A 423 -7.74 -10.25 -10.23
C GLY A 423 -6.78 -11.44 -10.22
N PHE A 424 -5.57 -11.23 -10.68
CA PHE A 424 -4.53 -12.26 -10.66
C PHE A 424 -3.28 -11.70 -10.01
N VAL A 425 -2.62 -12.49 -9.18
CA VAL A 425 -1.29 -12.13 -8.67
C VAL A 425 -0.23 -12.29 -9.76
N LEU A 426 0.87 -11.56 -9.65
CA LEU A 426 2.00 -11.64 -10.58
C LEU A 426 2.43 -13.12 -10.74
N GLY A 427 2.59 -13.59 -11.97
CA GLY A 427 2.95 -14.98 -12.28
C GLY A 427 1.84 -16.03 -12.14
N GLN A 428 0.63 -15.65 -11.68
CA GLN A 428 -0.45 -16.62 -11.41
C GLN A 428 -0.95 -17.31 -12.67
N ILE A 429 -1.29 -16.53 -13.69
CA ILE A 429 -1.83 -17.03 -14.95
C ILE A 429 -0.88 -18.00 -15.64
N PRO A 430 0.40 -17.66 -15.89
CA PRO A 430 1.28 -18.58 -16.61
C PRO A 430 1.50 -19.89 -15.85
N ARG A 431 1.58 -19.88 -14.51
CA ARG A 431 1.69 -21.11 -13.72
C ARG A 431 0.41 -21.94 -13.70
N ILE A 432 -0.76 -21.31 -13.74
CA ILE A 432 -2.04 -22.00 -13.97
C ILE A 432 -2.00 -22.72 -15.32
N ILE A 433 -1.52 -22.06 -16.38
CA ILE A 433 -1.38 -22.68 -17.71
C ILE A 433 -0.41 -23.87 -17.67
N SER A 434 0.77 -23.73 -17.07
CA SER A 434 1.72 -24.85 -16.90
C SER A 434 1.06 -26.04 -16.20
N SER A 435 0.28 -25.77 -15.15
CA SER A 435 -0.44 -26.79 -14.39
C SER A 435 -1.51 -27.47 -15.24
N ILE A 436 -2.27 -26.69 -16.03
CA ILE A 436 -3.28 -27.23 -16.95
C ILE A 436 -2.64 -28.13 -18.01
N VAL A 437 -1.49 -27.74 -18.56
CA VAL A 437 -0.72 -28.56 -19.51
C VAL A 437 -0.29 -29.86 -18.84
N ALA A 438 0.31 -29.79 -17.66
CA ALA A 438 0.77 -30.95 -16.92
C ALA A 438 -0.37 -31.91 -16.52
N MET A 439 -1.51 -31.37 -16.04
CA MET A 439 -2.72 -32.17 -15.73
C MET A 439 -3.30 -32.82 -16.99
N THR A 440 -3.32 -32.10 -18.12
CA THR A 440 -3.86 -32.62 -19.39
C THR A 440 -3.02 -33.78 -19.94
N ASN A 441 -1.70 -33.71 -19.77
CA ASN A 441 -0.77 -34.80 -20.11
C ASN A 441 -0.71 -35.90 -19.03
N GLY A 442 -1.39 -35.74 -17.89
CA GLY A 442 -1.39 -36.72 -16.80
C GLY A 442 -0.11 -36.74 -15.96
N TRP A 443 0.71 -35.69 -16.05
CA TRP A 443 1.94 -35.56 -15.25
C TRP A 443 1.67 -35.19 -13.81
N ILE A 444 0.52 -34.57 -13.52
CA ILE A 444 0.02 -34.28 -12.16
C ILE A 444 -1.48 -34.63 -12.10
N PRO A 445 -2.03 -34.96 -10.91
CA PRO A 445 -3.40 -35.44 -10.79
C PRO A 445 -4.46 -34.33 -10.96
N ASP A 446 -5.71 -34.73 -11.27
CA ASP A 446 -6.86 -33.84 -11.42
C ASP A 446 -7.16 -33.00 -10.13
N SER A 447 -6.73 -33.48 -8.96
CA SER A 447 -6.89 -32.82 -7.65
C SER A 447 -5.81 -31.78 -7.34
N PHE A 448 -4.88 -31.49 -8.26
CA PHE A 448 -3.75 -30.59 -8.03
C PHE A 448 -4.17 -29.20 -7.51
N PHE A 449 -5.12 -28.54 -8.16
CA PHE A 449 -5.58 -27.20 -7.74
C PHE A 449 -6.30 -27.20 -6.39
N GLU A 450 -7.07 -28.25 -6.10
CA GLU A 450 -7.75 -28.39 -4.80
C GLU A 450 -6.73 -28.40 -3.66
N TYR A 451 -5.60 -29.05 -3.90
CA TYR A 451 -4.54 -29.24 -2.94
C TYR A 451 -3.64 -28.00 -2.81
N THR A 452 -3.14 -27.50 -3.94
CA THR A 452 -2.17 -26.39 -4.00
C THR A 452 -2.75 -25.02 -3.68
N THR A 453 -4.08 -24.89 -3.66
CA THR A 453 -4.74 -23.65 -3.25
C THR A 453 -5.17 -23.61 -1.78
N ARG A 454 -4.73 -24.60 -0.99
CA ARG A 454 -4.89 -24.59 0.46
C ARG A 454 -3.83 -23.71 1.11
N ALA A 455 -4.23 -22.95 2.13
CA ALA A 455 -3.33 -22.02 2.82
C ALA A 455 -2.27 -22.73 3.69
N ASP A 456 -2.48 -24.01 4.02
CA ASP A 456 -1.57 -24.83 4.83
C ASP A 456 -0.59 -25.67 4.01
N VAL A 457 -0.65 -25.54 2.68
CA VAL A 457 0.18 -26.28 1.73
C VAL A 457 1.14 -25.31 1.04
N TYR A 458 2.43 -25.65 1.09
CA TYR A 458 3.44 -25.05 0.22
C TYR A 458 3.95 -26.14 -0.72
N LEU A 459 3.92 -25.88 -2.01
CA LEU A 459 4.48 -26.75 -3.04
C LEU A 459 5.26 -25.89 -4.03
N PRO A 460 6.38 -26.39 -4.57
CA PRO A 460 7.08 -25.72 -5.65
C PRO A 460 6.11 -25.52 -6.80
N ALA A 461 6.08 -24.29 -7.28
CA ALA A 461 5.21 -23.87 -8.35
C ALA A 461 5.73 -24.47 -9.68
N PRO A 462 4.85 -25.03 -10.55
CA PRO A 462 5.24 -25.51 -11.87
C PRO A 462 6.04 -24.46 -12.65
N SER A 463 7.06 -24.88 -13.38
CA SER A 463 7.90 -23.99 -14.19
C SER A 463 7.04 -23.05 -15.04
N MET A 464 7.38 -21.76 -15.04
CA MET A 464 6.59 -20.74 -15.73
C MET A 464 6.69 -20.95 -17.24
N VAL A 465 5.59 -20.77 -17.96
CA VAL A 465 5.60 -20.82 -19.42
C VAL A 465 6.59 -19.77 -19.97
N PRO A 466 7.52 -20.14 -20.87
CA PRO A 466 8.42 -19.18 -21.48
C PRO A 466 7.65 -18.34 -22.53
N PHE A 467 8.13 -17.13 -22.80
CA PHE A 467 7.56 -16.24 -23.83
C PHE A 467 6.07 -15.95 -23.61
N LEU A 468 5.70 -15.35 -22.48
CA LEU A 468 4.31 -14.94 -22.24
C LEU A 468 3.91 -13.86 -23.23
N ARG A 469 4.85 -13.02 -23.65
CA ARG A 469 4.66 -11.91 -24.58
C ARG A 469 3.83 -12.25 -25.84
N PRO A 470 4.20 -13.24 -26.66
CA PRO A 470 3.42 -13.62 -27.84
C PRO A 470 2.16 -14.46 -27.54
N ARG A 471 1.89 -14.83 -26.29
CA ARG A 471 0.85 -15.83 -25.97
C ARG A 471 -0.24 -15.33 -25.02
N LEU A 472 0.06 -14.39 -24.14
CA LEU A 472 -0.83 -13.89 -23.10
C LEU A 472 -1.18 -12.43 -23.38
N TYR A 473 -2.48 -12.12 -23.40
CA TYR A 473 -2.97 -10.74 -23.53
C TYR A 473 -4.15 -10.49 -22.59
N PHE A 474 -4.28 -9.24 -22.17
CA PHE A 474 -5.45 -8.79 -21.42
C PHE A 474 -6.66 -8.79 -22.35
N HIS A 475 -7.69 -9.56 -22.06
CA HIS A 475 -8.86 -9.61 -22.94
C HIS A 475 -9.85 -8.50 -22.60
N THR A 476 -10.39 -8.48 -21.38
CA THR A 476 -11.42 -7.51 -21.00
C THR A 476 -11.58 -7.37 -19.50
N ALA A 477 -12.14 -6.24 -19.07
CA ALA A 477 -12.66 -6.06 -17.71
C ALA A 477 -14.19 -6.01 -17.70
N ARG A 478 -14.79 -6.58 -16.66
CA ARG A 478 -16.21 -6.38 -16.33
C ARG A 478 -16.36 -5.52 -15.09
N TYR A 479 -17.44 -4.77 -15.11
CA TYR A 479 -17.78 -3.79 -14.10
C TYR A 479 -19.06 -4.15 -13.40
N HIS A 480 -19.09 -3.82 -12.11
CA HIS A 480 -20.21 -4.13 -11.25
C HIS A 480 -21.56 -3.55 -11.72
N PHE A 481 -21.57 -2.35 -12.29
CA PHE A 481 -22.80 -1.72 -12.74
C PHE A 481 -23.38 -2.36 -14.01
N HIS A 482 -22.56 -2.97 -14.88
CA HIS A 482 -23.08 -3.77 -16.01
C HIS A 482 -23.94 -4.94 -15.51
N GLU A 483 -23.58 -5.53 -14.36
CA GLU A 483 -24.36 -6.61 -13.76
C GLU A 483 -25.68 -6.07 -13.18
N LEU A 484 -25.67 -4.87 -12.58
CA LEU A 484 -26.86 -4.25 -12.00
C LEU A 484 -27.87 -3.83 -13.08
N THR A 485 -27.41 -3.26 -14.19
CA THR A 485 -28.27 -2.86 -15.32
C THR A 485 -28.81 -4.08 -16.07
N ALA A 486 -28.00 -5.12 -16.26
CA ALA A 486 -28.45 -6.36 -16.92
C ALA A 486 -29.53 -7.12 -16.14
N ILE A 487 -29.52 -7.06 -14.80
CA ILE A 487 -30.56 -7.67 -13.95
C ILE A 487 -31.84 -6.80 -13.92
N GLY A 488 -31.73 -5.50 -14.18
CA GLY A 488 -32.82 -4.53 -14.18
C GLY A 488 -33.77 -4.61 -15.37
N ASN A 489 -33.43 -5.35 -16.44
CA ASN A 489 -34.22 -5.51 -17.67
C ASN A 489 -35.55 -6.30 -17.51
N ILE A 490 -36.09 -6.39 -16.30
CA ILE A 490 -37.48 -6.81 -16.04
C ILE A 490 -38.39 -5.59 -15.77
N ILE A 491 -37.86 -4.37 -15.58
CA ILE A 491 -38.67 -3.17 -15.34
C ILE A 491 -38.18 -2.02 -16.25
N GLU A 492 -39.12 -1.44 -16.99
CA GLU A 492 -39.08 -0.40 -18.04
C GLU A 492 -38.25 0.87 -17.73
N ILE A 493 -36.96 0.74 -17.44
CA ILE A 493 -36.04 1.89 -17.31
C ILE A 493 -34.73 1.58 -18.05
N SER A 494 -34.64 1.85 -19.36
CA SER A 494 -33.41 2.38 -19.97
C SER A 494 -33.53 2.67 -21.48
N ASP A 495 -33.85 3.92 -21.83
CA ASP A 495 -33.44 4.53 -23.11
C ASP A 495 -32.01 5.11 -23.03
N GLN A 496 -31.27 4.80 -21.96
CA GLN A 496 -29.89 5.26 -21.77
C GLN A 496 -28.93 4.15 -22.21
N PRO A 497 -28.12 4.35 -23.27
CA PRO A 497 -27.15 3.38 -23.73
C PRO A 497 -26.13 3.04 -22.63
N ASP A 498 -25.67 1.79 -22.59
CA ASP A 498 -24.62 1.37 -21.67
C ASP A 498 -23.34 2.19 -21.94
N PRO A 499 -22.81 2.93 -20.95
CA PRO A 499 -21.64 3.78 -21.16
C PRO A 499 -20.37 3.01 -21.55
N VAL A 500 -20.34 1.69 -21.41
CA VAL A 500 -19.23 0.85 -21.87
C VAL A 500 -19.76 -0.31 -22.71
N ASN A 501 -20.06 -0.04 -23.98
CA ASN A 501 -20.47 -1.07 -24.94
C ASN A 501 -19.36 -2.13 -25.11
N THR A 502 -19.65 -3.37 -24.72
CA THR A 502 -18.73 -4.51 -24.89
C THR A 502 -19.04 -5.31 -26.14
N GLY A 503 -18.01 -5.85 -26.80
CA GLY A 503 -18.18 -6.81 -27.89
C GLY A 503 -18.62 -6.18 -29.22
N THR A 504 -18.17 -4.95 -29.48
CA THR A 504 -18.42 -4.29 -30.77
C THR A 504 -17.71 -5.04 -31.91
N ASP A 505 -18.20 -4.90 -33.14
CA ASP A 505 -17.53 -5.51 -34.32
C ASP A 505 -16.07 -5.05 -34.46
N ARG A 506 -15.77 -3.81 -34.02
CA ARG A 506 -14.41 -3.26 -33.97
C ARG A 506 -13.54 -4.03 -32.97
N GLU A 507 -14.05 -4.27 -31.76
CA GLU A 507 -13.36 -5.04 -30.72
C GLU A 507 -13.07 -6.48 -31.19
N VAL A 508 -14.04 -7.12 -31.85
CA VAL A 508 -13.88 -8.48 -32.40
C VAL A 508 -12.83 -8.51 -33.52
N LYS A 509 -12.89 -7.58 -34.48
CA LYS A 509 -11.90 -7.47 -35.57
C LYS A 509 -10.51 -7.17 -35.03
N TRP A 510 -10.41 -6.26 -34.06
CA TRP A 510 -9.16 -5.96 -33.39
C TRP A 510 -8.58 -7.19 -32.71
N GLU A 511 -9.39 -7.97 -32.00
CA GLU A 511 -8.92 -9.19 -31.37
C GLU A 511 -8.36 -10.20 -32.37
N MET A 512 -9.02 -10.37 -33.52
CA MET A 512 -8.51 -11.24 -34.58
C MET A 512 -7.15 -10.76 -35.09
N ASN A 513 -7.00 -9.45 -35.33
CA ASN A 513 -5.75 -8.84 -35.76
C ASN A 513 -4.64 -8.94 -34.70
N LEU A 514 -5.00 -8.72 -33.43
CA LEU A 514 -4.13 -8.86 -32.28
C LEU A 514 -3.52 -10.26 -32.22
N ARG A 515 -4.36 -11.30 -32.27
CA ARG A 515 -3.88 -12.69 -32.25
C ARG A 515 -2.99 -13.01 -33.45
N ASN A 516 -3.36 -12.54 -34.64
CA ASN A 516 -2.54 -12.70 -35.84
C ASN A 516 -1.16 -12.05 -35.69
N ASN A 517 -1.09 -10.86 -35.07
CA ASN A 517 0.18 -10.16 -34.87
C ASN A 517 1.05 -10.86 -33.82
N LEU A 518 0.46 -11.22 -32.67
CA LEU A 518 1.16 -11.94 -31.61
C LEU A 518 1.75 -13.27 -32.14
N LEU A 519 0.99 -13.99 -32.97
CA LEU A 519 1.44 -15.26 -33.57
C LEU A 519 2.36 -15.10 -34.78
N LYS A 520 2.43 -13.93 -35.41
CA LYS A 520 3.45 -13.62 -36.43
C LYS A 520 4.80 -13.24 -35.81
N GLU A 521 4.79 -12.74 -34.58
CA GLU A 521 6.00 -12.47 -33.79
C GLU A 521 6.49 -13.75 -33.07
N ALA A 522 5.56 -14.64 -32.68
CA ALA A 522 5.82 -15.97 -32.13
C ALA A 522 6.69 -16.96 -32.94
N PRO A 523 6.76 -16.98 -34.30
CA PRO A 523 7.49 -18.00 -35.07
C PRO A 523 9.01 -17.89 -34.91
N SER A 524 9.51 -16.81 -34.31
CA SER A 524 10.91 -16.67 -33.89
C SER A 524 11.25 -17.50 -32.64
N VAL A 525 10.24 -18.04 -31.93
CA VAL A 525 10.42 -18.94 -30.80
C VAL A 525 10.80 -20.33 -31.33
N ASN A 526 12.07 -20.67 -31.16
CA ASN A 526 12.63 -21.97 -31.51
C ASN A 526 11.84 -23.07 -30.78
N ASN A 527 11.17 -23.97 -31.52
CA ASN A 527 10.46 -25.14 -30.96
C ASN A 527 11.29 -25.87 -29.90
N LYS A 528 12.62 -25.87 -30.07
CA LYS A 528 13.59 -26.40 -29.11
C LYS A 528 13.44 -25.81 -27.71
N VAL A 529 13.24 -24.50 -27.54
CA VAL A 529 13.11 -23.87 -26.21
C VAL A 529 11.80 -24.27 -25.54
N GLU A 530 10.72 -24.35 -26.31
CA GLU A 530 9.44 -24.85 -25.78
C GLU A 530 9.55 -26.33 -25.40
N ASP A 531 10.27 -27.15 -26.18
CA ASP A 531 10.50 -28.57 -25.88
C ASP A 531 11.42 -28.75 -24.66
N GLU A 532 12.46 -27.91 -24.52
CA GLU A 532 13.31 -27.83 -23.33
C GLU A 532 12.47 -27.47 -22.09
N TRP A 533 11.58 -26.49 -22.20
CA TRP A 533 10.65 -26.13 -21.12
C TRP A 533 9.64 -27.23 -20.81
N LEU A 534 9.06 -27.92 -21.81
CA LEU A 534 8.15 -29.04 -21.57
C LEU A 534 8.87 -30.19 -20.86
N THR A 535 10.13 -30.44 -21.21
CA THR A 535 10.99 -31.41 -20.51
C THR A 535 11.20 -30.99 -19.07
N GLU A 536 11.55 -29.73 -18.82
CA GLU A 536 11.73 -29.17 -17.49
C GLU A 536 10.44 -29.26 -16.66
N LEU A 537 9.30 -28.87 -17.25
CA LEU A 537 7.97 -28.94 -16.63
C LEU A 537 7.63 -30.38 -16.26
N HIS A 538 7.85 -31.34 -17.16
CA HIS A 538 7.61 -32.76 -16.89
C HIS A 538 8.47 -33.25 -15.71
N ASN A 539 9.76 -32.89 -15.67
CA ASN A 539 10.66 -33.26 -14.58
C ASN A 539 10.22 -32.63 -13.26
N ASN A 540 9.89 -31.34 -13.24
CA ASN A 540 9.38 -30.65 -12.08
C ASN A 540 8.05 -31.27 -11.57
N CYS A 541 7.20 -31.76 -12.48
CA CYS A 541 5.97 -32.47 -12.13
C CYS A 541 6.22 -33.83 -11.43
N ILE A 542 7.36 -34.48 -11.66
CA ILE A 542 7.73 -35.71 -10.94
C ILE A 542 7.98 -35.39 -9.46
N GLU A 543 8.73 -34.32 -9.20
CA GLU A 543 9.03 -33.85 -7.83
C GLU A 543 7.76 -33.40 -7.11
N ILE A 544 6.94 -32.57 -7.77
CA ILE A 544 5.64 -32.11 -7.25
C ILE A 544 4.75 -33.30 -6.87
N ARG A 545 4.67 -34.34 -7.71
CA ARG A 545 3.90 -35.55 -7.38
C ARG A 545 4.45 -36.28 -6.17
N SER A 546 5.76 -36.35 -6.04
CA SER A 546 6.42 -37.00 -4.89
C SER A 546 6.06 -36.25 -3.61
N GLU A 547 6.19 -34.93 -3.61
CA GLU A 547 5.82 -34.08 -2.46
C GLU A 547 4.33 -34.15 -2.14
N MET A 548 3.45 -34.09 -3.15
CA MET A 548 2.01 -34.26 -2.94
C MET A 548 1.67 -35.61 -2.31
N LYS A 549 2.30 -36.69 -2.77
CA LYS A 549 2.10 -38.03 -2.18
C LYS A 549 2.55 -38.06 -0.73
N GLN A 550 3.69 -37.44 -0.42
CA GLN A 550 4.20 -37.34 0.94
C GLN A 550 3.22 -36.60 1.85
N ILE A 551 2.74 -35.43 1.44
CA ILE A 551 1.82 -34.67 2.30
C ILE A 551 0.44 -35.35 2.40
N LEU A 552 -0.01 -36.05 1.34
CA LEU A 552 -1.23 -36.88 1.41
C LEU A 552 -1.06 -38.09 2.34
N SER A 553 0.10 -38.76 2.30
CA SER A 553 0.39 -39.84 3.24
C SER A 553 0.45 -39.33 4.67
N ASP A 554 1.00 -38.13 4.90
CA ASP A 554 1.05 -37.53 6.23
C ASP A 554 -0.36 -37.22 6.76
N ASN A 555 -1.23 -36.67 5.92
CA ASN A 555 -2.63 -36.40 6.29
C ASN A 555 -3.42 -37.69 6.56
N ASN A 556 -3.22 -38.75 5.78
CA ASN A 556 -3.92 -40.02 5.98
C ASN A 556 -3.36 -40.83 7.17
N SER A 557 -2.07 -40.69 7.46
CA SER A 557 -1.41 -41.34 8.60
C SER A 557 -1.80 -40.66 9.92
N GLN A 558 -2.28 -39.41 9.88
CA GLN A 558 -2.91 -38.70 10.99
C GLN A 558 -4.34 -39.21 11.28
N SER A 559 -4.51 -40.52 11.45
CA SER A 559 -5.59 -41.00 12.33
C SER A 559 -5.38 -40.35 13.71
N PRO A 560 -6.43 -40.02 14.48
CA PRO A 560 -6.32 -39.30 15.76
C PRO A 560 -5.46 -40.00 16.84
N GLN A 561 -4.82 -41.13 16.54
CA GLN A 561 -3.92 -41.88 17.41
C GLN A 561 -2.42 -41.70 17.11
N SER A 562 -1.97 -41.08 16.00
CA SER A 562 -0.56 -41.23 15.54
C SER A 562 0.42 -40.10 15.88
N VAL A 563 -0.02 -38.92 16.33
CA VAL A 563 0.90 -37.80 16.62
C VAL A 563 1.77 -38.06 17.87
N ASN A 564 1.42 -39.08 18.66
CA ASN A 564 2.10 -39.46 19.90
C ASN A 564 2.62 -40.91 19.88
N VAL A 565 3.04 -41.42 18.72
CA VAL A 565 3.92 -42.59 18.75
C VAL A 565 5.25 -42.08 19.29
N ALA A 566 5.48 -42.29 20.59
CA ALA A 566 6.81 -42.19 21.15
C ALA A 566 7.75 -42.94 20.21
N LEU A 567 8.84 -42.28 19.80
CA LEU A 567 9.82 -42.88 18.92
C LEU A 567 10.22 -44.24 19.49
N ARG A 568 10.39 -45.23 18.62
CA ARG A 568 10.84 -46.56 19.06
C ARG A 568 12.26 -46.41 19.64
N GLU A 569 12.66 -47.31 20.54
CA GLU A 569 14.02 -47.29 21.11
C GLU A 569 15.11 -47.23 20.03
N ASP A 570 14.93 -47.96 18.93
CA ASP A 570 15.84 -47.92 17.77
C ASP A 570 15.91 -46.53 17.12
N GLU A 571 14.78 -45.81 17.01
CA GLU A 571 14.71 -44.47 16.44
C GLU A 571 15.28 -43.42 17.41
N LEU A 572 15.09 -43.60 18.72
CA LEU A 572 15.74 -42.80 19.76
C LEU A 572 17.26 -42.95 19.73
N ASN A 573 17.77 -44.14 19.43
CA ASN A 573 19.21 -44.40 19.30
C ASN A 573 19.82 -43.76 18.04
N GLU A 574 19.02 -43.47 17.00
CA GLU A 574 19.46 -42.74 15.80
C GLU A 574 19.56 -41.22 16.01
N LEU A 575 18.89 -40.70 17.04
CA LEU A 575 18.87 -39.29 17.33
C LEU A 575 20.22 -38.83 17.88
N SER A 576 20.72 -37.69 17.38
CA SER A 576 21.90 -37.04 17.96
C SER A 576 21.66 -36.78 19.45
N PRO A 577 22.67 -37.02 20.31
CA PRO A 577 22.55 -36.78 21.74
C PRO A 577 22.33 -35.29 22.00
N VAL A 578 21.79 -34.97 23.18
CA VAL A 578 21.68 -33.58 23.64
C VAL A 578 23.09 -33.01 23.75
N PRO A 579 23.40 -31.86 23.09
CA PRO A 579 24.80 -31.42 22.97
C PRO A 579 25.42 -30.96 24.28
N ASP A 580 24.63 -30.33 25.14
CA ASP A 580 25.08 -29.68 26.38
C ASP A 580 23.97 -29.70 27.45
N GLU A 581 24.38 -29.66 28.72
CA GLU A 581 23.55 -29.65 29.92
C GLU A 581 22.49 -28.54 29.89
N SER A 582 22.79 -27.39 29.26
CA SER A 582 21.86 -26.25 29.12
C SER A 582 20.57 -26.62 28.39
N TYR A 583 20.70 -27.41 27.32
CA TYR A 583 19.56 -27.86 26.55
C TYR A 583 18.69 -28.83 27.36
N ASP A 584 19.33 -29.72 28.13
CA ASP A 584 18.66 -30.68 29.02
C ASP A 584 17.90 -29.97 30.14
N ILE A 585 18.48 -28.94 30.74
CA ILE A 585 17.82 -28.14 31.79
C ILE A 585 16.51 -27.53 31.26
N VAL A 586 16.57 -26.86 30.11
CA VAL A 586 15.38 -26.25 29.49
C VAL A 586 14.34 -27.31 29.10
N LEU A 587 14.78 -28.42 28.50
CA LEU A 587 13.91 -29.52 28.11
C LEU A 587 13.19 -30.14 29.32
N ASN A 588 13.90 -30.34 30.43
CA ASN A 588 13.31 -30.87 31.67
C ASN A 588 12.27 -29.93 32.28
N GLN A 589 12.51 -28.60 32.26
CA GLN A 589 11.52 -27.61 32.70
C GLN A 589 10.25 -27.67 31.84
N LEU A 590 10.41 -27.73 30.51
CA LEU A 590 9.28 -27.84 29.58
C LEU A 590 8.48 -29.13 29.81
N ARG A 591 9.16 -30.27 30.00
CA ARG A 591 8.54 -31.56 30.37
C ARG A 591 7.81 -31.49 31.72
N GLY A 592 8.32 -30.73 32.69
CA GLY A 592 7.66 -30.44 33.96
C GLY A 592 6.34 -29.67 33.81
N ILE A 593 6.33 -28.62 32.99
CA ILE A 593 5.11 -27.84 32.68
C ILE A 593 4.06 -28.72 31.98
N VAL A 594 4.52 -29.59 31.08
CA VAL A 594 3.66 -30.55 30.38
C VAL A 594 3.06 -31.58 31.33
N SER A 595 3.88 -32.22 32.17
CA SER A 595 3.42 -33.25 33.11
C SER A 595 2.50 -32.72 34.20
N SER A 596 2.66 -31.44 34.59
CA SER A 596 1.75 -30.75 35.51
C SER A 596 0.46 -30.26 34.86
N ASN A 597 0.31 -30.38 33.53
CA ASN A 597 -0.84 -29.91 32.76
C ASN A 597 -1.11 -28.40 32.95
N THR A 598 -0.05 -27.60 33.08
CA THR A 598 -0.13 -26.14 33.31
C THR A 598 0.13 -25.31 32.05
N TRP A 599 0.29 -25.95 30.89
CA TRP A 599 0.60 -25.27 29.62
C TRP A 599 -0.42 -24.14 29.29
N PRO A 600 0.01 -22.89 29.06
CA PRO A 600 -0.90 -21.77 28.79
C PRO A 600 -1.69 -21.90 27.50
N ALA A 601 -2.83 -21.21 27.45
CA ALA A 601 -3.61 -21.10 26.22
C ALA A 601 -2.83 -20.36 25.12
N THR A 602 -2.87 -20.92 23.90
CA THR A 602 -2.26 -20.32 22.73
C THR A 602 -3.00 -19.04 22.32
N SER A 603 -2.26 -17.99 21.97
CA SER A 603 -2.86 -16.74 21.49
C SER A 603 -3.66 -16.96 20.19
N GLY A 604 -4.77 -16.23 20.03
CA GLY A 604 -5.63 -16.36 18.85
C GLY A 604 -4.97 -15.95 17.52
N ALA A 605 -3.81 -15.28 17.56
CA ALA A 605 -3.00 -15.01 16.37
C ALA A 605 -2.16 -16.23 15.98
N ARG A 606 -1.50 -16.88 16.95
CA ARG A 606 -0.69 -18.08 16.71
C ARG A 606 -1.53 -19.32 16.43
N SER A 607 -2.70 -19.44 17.06
CA SER A 607 -3.63 -20.55 16.80
C SER A 607 -4.14 -20.61 15.36
N LYS A 608 -4.01 -19.51 14.59
CA LYS A 608 -4.34 -19.49 13.16
C LYS A 608 -3.29 -20.15 12.30
N VAL A 609 -2.04 -20.14 12.72
CA VAL A 609 -0.91 -20.63 11.93
C VAL A 609 -0.39 -21.97 12.44
N ILE A 610 -0.98 -22.55 13.50
CA ILE A 610 -0.64 -23.89 14.00
C ILE A 610 -1.65 -24.89 13.45
N LYS A 611 -1.18 -25.98 12.84
CA LYS A 611 -2.05 -27.09 12.42
C LYS A 611 -2.70 -27.75 13.64
N ALA A 612 -4.02 -27.91 13.61
CA ALA A 612 -4.76 -28.63 14.65
C ALA A 612 -4.42 -30.12 14.57
N SER A 613 -3.88 -30.70 15.65
CA SER A 613 -3.59 -32.13 15.72
C SER A 613 -4.90 -32.93 15.90
N GLY A 614 -5.21 -33.82 14.96
CA GLY A 614 -6.25 -34.85 15.15
C GLY A 614 -7.69 -34.49 14.77
N SER A 615 -7.94 -33.31 14.20
CA SER A 615 -9.19 -33.07 13.44
C SER A 615 -8.91 -33.27 11.96
N SER A 616 -9.49 -34.30 11.36
CA SER A 616 -9.63 -34.33 9.90
C SER A 616 -10.36 -33.05 9.48
N GLU A 617 -9.67 -32.19 8.73
CA GLU A 617 -10.12 -30.92 8.11
C GLU A 617 -9.89 -29.60 8.90
N ASN A 618 -8.84 -28.87 8.47
CA ASN A 618 -8.77 -27.41 8.22
C ASN A 618 -9.28 -26.38 9.26
N MET A 619 -8.88 -26.48 10.54
CA MET A 619 -9.08 -25.38 11.49
C MET A 619 -8.00 -24.29 11.44
N LEU A 620 -8.23 -23.22 10.67
CA LEU A 620 -7.67 -21.88 10.93
C LEU A 620 -8.65 -21.10 11.82
N THR A 621 -8.42 -21.08 13.13
CA THR A 621 -9.33 -20.45 14.11
C THR A 621 -9.40 -18.93 13.97
N THR A 622 -10.50 -18.39 13.42
CA THR A 622 -10.72 -16.94 13.34
C THR A 622 -11.69 -16.42 14.42
N LYS A 623 -11.08 -16.02 15.55
CA LYS A 623 -11.49 -14.98 16.54
C LYS A 623 -12.62 -15.24 17.57
N LYS A 624 -12.30 -14.77 18.79
CA LYS A 624 -13.13 -14.24 19.90
C LYS A 624 -14.26 -15.11 20.47
N GLY A 625 -13.86 -16.20 21.10
CA GLY A 625 -14.57 -16.78 22.24
C GLY A 625 -13.54 -17.46 23.12
N SER A 626 -13.59 -17.27 24.44
CA SER A 626 -12.71 -17.92 25.41
C SER A 626 -13.05 -19.40 25.54
N VAL A 627 -12.95 -20.16 24.47
CA VAL A 627 -12.89 -21.61 24.56
C VAL A 627 -11.41 -21.91 24.73
N GLY A 628 -10.97 -22.00 26.00
CA GLY A 628 -9.70 -22.64 26.30
C GLY A 628 -9.68 -23.95 25.53
N SER A 629 -8.72 -24.12 24.64
CA SER A 629 -8.62 -25.29 23.78
C SER A 629 -8.23 -26.49 24.65
N VAL A 630 -9.19 -27.02 25.39
CA VAL A 630 -9.06 -28.30 26.09
C VAL A 630 -9.23 -29.37 25.03
N PHE A 631 -8.17 -29.58 24.24
CA PHE A 631 -8.06 -30.75 23.39
C PHE A 631 -7.78 -31.96 24.30
N PRO A 632 -8.66 -32.96 24.38
CA PRO A 632 -8.38 -34.15 25.16
C PRO A 632 -7.26 -34.93 24.47
N GLY A 633 -6.08 -34.99 25.08
CA GLY A 633 -5.06 -35.99 24.76
C GLY A 633 -3.74 -35.47 24.20
N VAL A 634 -3.68 -34.34 23.48
CA VAL A 634 -2.41 -33.78 22.97
C VAL A 634 -2.55 -32.28 22.72
N SER A 635 -2.02 -31.42 23.60
CA SER A 635 -2.07 -29.97 23.39
C SER A 635 -0.85 -29.50 22.61
N SER A 636 -0.98 -29.30 21.29
CA SER A 636 -0.08 -28.38 20.61
C SER A 636 -0.33 -26.98 21.16
N GLY A 637 0.73 -26.21 21.36
CA GLY A 637 0.55 -24.91 21.97
C GLY A 637 1.73 -23.98 21.85
N SER A 638 1.46 -22.70 22.02
CA SER A 638 2.47 -21.65 21.92
C SER A 638 2.16 -20.52 22.88
N PHE A 639 3.14 -20.13 23.69
CA PHE A 639 3.08 -18.92 24.50
C PHE A 639 4.35 -18.09 24.31
N THR A 640 4.35 -16.88 24.84
CA THR A 640 5.51 -15.99 24.80
C THR A 640 5.98 -15.76 26.22
N ILE A 641 7.29 -15.83 26.40
CA ILE A 641 7.97 -15.32 27.58
C ILE A 641 8.82 -14.12 27.18
N VAL A 642 9.04 -13.26 28.15
CA VAL A 642 9.79 -12.02 28.03
C VAL A 642 11.07 -12.12 28.87
N ASN A 643 12.17 -11.57 28.36
CA ASN A 643 13.41 -11.42 29.11
C ASN A 643 13.27 -10.19 30.02
N ASP A 644 12.90 -10.43 31.27
CA ASP A 644 12.72 -9.39 32.28
C ASP A 644 14.04 -8.75 32.71
N GLU A 645 15.17 -9.46 32.62
CA GLU A 645 16.51 -8.88 32.84
C GLU A 645 16.84 -7.78 31.81
N LEU A 646 16.46 -7.97 30.54
CA LEU A 646 16.72 -6.99 29.47
C LEU A 646 15.70 -5.84 29.42
N LEU A 647 14.44 -6.09 29.79
CA LEU A 647 13.40 -5.07 29.71
C LEU A 647 13.29 -4.18 30.95
N GLY A 648 13.87 -4.59 32.09
CA GLY A 648 13.89 -3.80 33.32
C GLY A 648 12.50 -3.63 33.96
N GLU A 649 12.47 -3.46 35.29
CA GLU A 649 11.23 -3.23 36.05
C GLU A 649 10.50 -1.92 35.63
N ASP A 650 11.23 -0.97 35.03
CA ASP A 650 10.75 0.37 34.68
C ASP A 650 10.18 0.52 33.25
N SER A 651 10.23 -0.51 32.39
CA SER A 651 9.79 -0.37 30.99
C SER A 651 8.30 -0.07 30.81
N GLY A 652 7.47 -0.23 31.85
CA GLY A 652 6.02 -0.05 31.78
C GLY A 652 5.32 -1.06 30.85
N ILE A 653 6.05 -2.02 30.27
CA ILE A 653 5.52 -3.07 29.40
C ILE A 653 4.99 -4.19 30.29
N PRO A 654 3.68 -4.49 30.27
CA PRO A 654 3.14 -5.56 31.09
C PRO A 654 3.71 -6.92 30.64
N LEU A 655 4.35 -7.62 31.57
CA LEU A 655 4.88 -8.96 31.33
C LEU A 655 3.76 -9.94 30.94
N PRO A 656 4.00 -10.87 30.01
CA PRO A 656 3.07 -11.95 29.71
C PRO A 656 2.76 -12.76 30.96
N HIS A 657 1.52 -13.26 31.07
CA HIS A 657 1.11 -14.10 32.20
C HIS A 657 2.04 -15.31 32.41
N ALA A 658 2.63 -15.86 31.34
CA ALA A 658 3.56 -16.98 31.39
C ALA A 658 4.83 -16.68 32.20
N ASN A 659 5.31 -15.42 32.22
CA ASN A 659 6.47 -15.03 33.04
C ASN A 659 6.20 -15.25 34.53
N GLY A 660 5.00 -14.87 35.00
CA GLY A 660 4.60 -15.08 36.39
C GLY A 660 4.27 -16.54 36.72
N LEU A 661 3.88 -17.35 35.73
CA LEU A 661 3.59 -18.77 35.92
C LEU A 661 4.86 -19.63 35.95
N PHE A 662 5.88 -19.29 35.16
CA PHE A 662 7.07 -20.13 34.97
C PHE A 662 8.39 -19.32 35.07
N PRO A 663 8.67 -18.66 36.21
CA PRO A 663 9.87 -17.82 36.36
C PRO A 663 11.17 -18.61 36.12
N ASP A 664 11.24 -19.87 36.60
CA ASP A 664 12.43 -20.71 36.38
C ASP A 664 12.65 -21.02 34.89
N LEU A 665 11.57 -21.25 34.13
CA LEU A 665 11.66 -21.46 32.67
C LEU A 665 12.20 -20.21 31.97
N VAL A 666 11.71 -19.02 32.34
CA VAL A 666 12.17 -17.75 31.76
C VAL A 666 13.69 -17.65 31.88
N LYS A 667 14.21 -17.84 33.09
CA LYS A 667 15.63 -17.76 33.38
C LYS A 667 16.46 -18.74 32.53
N VAL A 668 16.09 -20.03 32.53
CA VAL A 668 16.90 -21.04 31.84
C VAL A 668 16.82 -20.92 30.31
N VAL A 669 15.71 -20.42 29.75
CA VAL A 669 15.57 -20.23 28.30
C VAL A 669 16.49 -19.11 27.79
N PHE A 670 16.57 -17.99 28.51
CA PHE A 670 17.48 -16.90 28.11
C PHE A 670 18.94 -17.18 28.48
N GLU A 671 19.21 -18.01 29.50
CA GLU A 671 20.56 -18.55 29.72
C GLU A 671 21.01 -19.46 28.57
N LEU A 672 20.11 -20.31 28.05
CA LEU A 672 20.38 -21.13 26.87
C LEU A 672 20.67 -20.28 25.64
N GLU A 673 19.89 -19.21 25.40
CA GLU A 673 20.19 -18.27 24.31
C GLU A 673 21.61 -17.69 24.43
N ARG A 674 21.98 -17.21 25.62
CA ARG A 674 23.31 -16.62 25.88
C ARG A 674 24.42 -17.62 25.54
N ARG A 675 24.31 -18.88 25.99
CA ARG A 675 25.29 -19.92 25.67
C ARG A 675 25.34 -20.23 24.17
N ILE A 676 24.20 -20.29 23.49
CA ILE A 676 24.15 -20.44 22.03
C ILE A 676 24.94 -19.32 21.33
N ILE A 677 24.76 -18.07 21.76
CA ILE A 677 25.46 -16.90 21.20
C ILE A 677 26.96 -16.95 21.52
N ASP A 678 27.34 -17.46 22.69
CA ASP A 678 28.72 -17.44 23.17
C ASP A 678 29.59 -18.56 22.60
N GLU A 679 29.04 -19.76 22.48
CA GLU A 679 29.78 -20.98 22.11
C GLU A 679 29.88 -21.20 20.59
N ASN A 680 29.00 -20.59 19.80
CA ASN A 680 29.03 -20.72 18.35
C ASN A 680 29.89 -19.62 17.71
N GLU A 681 30.64 -19.97 16.65
CA GLU A 681 31.35 -18.98 15.84
C GLU A 681 30.36 -18.01 15.19
N ALA A 682 30.65 -16.71 15.26
CA ALA A 682 29.88 -15.71 14.54
C ALA A 682 30.29 -15.74 13.05
N PRO A 683 29.34 -15.69 12.11
CA PRO A 683 27.89 -15.69 12.31
C PRO A 683 27.29 -17.08 12.55
N LEU A 684 26.20 -17.17 13.32
CA LEU A 684 25.33 -18.35 13.36
C LEU A 684 24.86 -18.73 11.94
N LEU A 685 24.42 -19.98 11.76
CA LEU A 685 23.85 -20.41 10.48
C LEU A 685 22.62 -19.55 10.15
N GLY A 686 22.72 -18.78 9.08
CA GLY A 686 21.63 -17.95 8.55
C GLY A 686 20.88 -18.67 7.43
N ALA A 687 19.56 -18.49 7.39
CA ALA A 687 18.76 -18.88 6.24
C ALA A 687 19.18 -18.10 4.99
N GLU A 688 18.99 -18.72 3.82
CA GLU A 688 19.38 -18.12 2.55
C GLU A 688 18.60 -16.83 2.27
N GLY A 689 19.27 -15.82 1.73
CA GLY A 689 18.67 -14.51 1.46
C GLY A 689 18.50 -13.61 2.70
N MET A 690 18.89 -14.07 3.88
CA MET A 690 18.97 -13.23 5.07
C MET A 690 20.13 -12.24 4.94
N GLN A 691 19.82 -10.94 4.94
CA GLN A 691 20.83 -9.88 4.96
C GLN A 691 21.20 -9.57 6.40
N ARG A 692 22.48 -9.73 6.75
CA ARG A 692 23.07 -9.22 7.99
C ARG A 692 23.56 -7.79 7.75
N THR A 693 23.33 -6.90 8.70
CA THR A 693 23.93 -5.55 8.70
C THR A 693 25.47 -5.62 8.82
N SER A 694 26.00 -6.62 9.53
CA SER A 694 27.43 -6.93 9.56
C SER A 694 27.69 -8.45 9.61
N PRO A 695 28.61 -8.99 8.78
CA PRO A 695 28.95 -10.42 8.78
C PRO A 695 29.83 -10.85 9.97
N LEU A 696 30.38 -9.91 10.77
CA LEU A 696 31.35 -10.20 11.84
C LEU A 696 30.80 -10.05 13.27
N THR A 697 29.57 -9.57 13.44
CA THR A 697 28.99 -9.30 14.77
C THR A 697 28.21 -10.49 15.31
N LYS A 698 28.43 -10.82 16.59
CA LYS A 698 27.57 -11.75 17.33
C LYS A 698 26.12 -11.25 17.35
N ARG A 699 25.17 -12.20 17.43
CA ARG A 699 23.74 -11.90 17.57
C ARG A 699 23.49 -11.19 18.91
N PRO A 700 22.67 -10.12 18.96
CA PRO A 700 22.26 -9.55 20.23
C PRO A 700 21.24 -10.43 20.97
N PRO A 701 21.19 -10.34 22.30
CA PRO A 701 20.26 -11.15 23.08
C PRO A 701 18.81 -10.75 22.77
N SER A 702 17.88 -11.70 22.90
CA SER A 702 16.47 -11.49 22.54
C SER A 702 15.66 -11.02 23.74
N THR A 703 14.70 -10.11 23.51
CA THR A 703 13.80 -9.65 24.57
C THR A 703 12.57 -10.54 24.73
N HIS A 704 12.24 -11.33 23.71
CA HIS A 704 11.09 -12.23 23.73
C HIS A 704 11.47 -13.60 23.16
N CYS A 705 10.88 -14.65 23.71
CA CYS A 705 10.95 -15.98 23.14
C CYS A 705 9.53 -16.57 22.99
N ALA A 706 9.19 -17.02 21.78
CA ALA A 706 8.06 -17.92 21.58
C ALA A 706 8.45 -19.33 22.02
N VAL A 707 7.74 -19.86 23.01
CA VAL A 707 7.89 -21.25 23.44
C VAL A 707 6.77 -22.06 22.81
N ASN A 708 7.14 -23.02 21.98
CA ASN A 708 6.20 -23.85 21.23
C ASN A 708 6.34 -25.31 21.64
N ARG A 709 5.21 -26.01 21.80
CA ARG A 709 5.14 -27.45 22.03
C ARG A 709 4.32 -28.09 20.94
N ASN A 710 4.90 -29.10 20.28
CA ASN A 710 4.30 -29.89 19.21
C ASN A 710 3.56 -29.02 18.19
N ALA A 711 4.05 -27.80 17.95
CA ALA A 711 3.43 -26.84 17.05
C ALA A 711 3.99 -27.04 15.64
N GLN A 712 3.14 -27.56 14.75
CA GLN A 712 3.44 -27.59 13.32
C GLN A 712 2.85 -26.33 12.67
N PHE A 713 3.70 -25.35 12.37
CA PHE A 713 3.25 -24.12 11.76
C PHE A 713 2.95 -24.30 10.27
N THR A 714 1.93 -23.61 9.75
CA THR A 714 1.65 -23.44 8.31
C THR A 714 2.50 -22.32 7.73
N PRO A 715 2.72 -22.23 6.40
CA PRO A 715 3.48 -21.13 5.80
C PRO A 715 2.95 -19.75 6.19
N HIS A 716 3.79 -18.95 6.85
CA HIS A 716 3.45 -17.61 7.32
C HIS A 716 4.67 -16.71 7.40
N VAL A 717 4.42 -15.41 7.56
CA VAL A 717 5.39 -14.44 8.06
C VAL A 717 4.92 -13.98 9.43
N ASP A 718 5.86 -13.56 10.27
CA ASP A 718 5.54 -12.99 11.57
C ASP A 718 4.67 -11.74 11.40
N SER A 719 3.68 -11.56 12.27
CA SER A 719 2.78 -10.39 12.20
C SER A 719 3.33 -9.12 12.87
N GLY A 720 4.63 -9.09 13.19
CA GLY A 720 5.28 -8.02 13.96
C GLY A 720 5.03 -6.65 13.33
N ARG A 721 4.37 -5.73 14.05
CA ARG A 721 3.95 -4.43 13.50
C ARG A 721 5.15 -3.54 13.13
N GLY A 722 5.77 -3.77 11.97
CA GLY A 722 6.49 -2.81 11.13
C GLY A 722 7.63 -1.96 11.69
N GLN A 723 7.96 -1.94 12.98
CA GLN A 723 8.90 -0.94 13.53
C GLN A 723 9.93 -1.45 14.53
N GLY A 724 10.14 -2.75 14.68
CA GLY A 724 11.02 -3.18 15.78
C GLY A 724 11.42 -4.64 15.83
N GLN A 725 11.57 -5.36 14.72
CA GLN A 725 12.13 -6.71 14.73
C GLN A 725 13.00 -6.93 13.50
N THR A 726 14.29 -7.15 13.72
CA THR A 726 15.28 -7.30 12.62
C THR A 726 15.57 -8.77 12.33
N LEU A 727 15.68 -9.61 13.37
CA LEU A 727 16.25 -10.95 13.27
C LEU A 727 15.62 -11.94 14.26
N SER A 728 15.21 -13.11 13.77
CA SER A 728 14.72 -14.22 14.58
C SER A 728 15.78 -15.32 14.66
N MET A 729 15.90 -16.01 15.80
CA MET A 729 16.65 -17.26 15.95
C MET A 729 15.71 -18.35 16.43
N ILE A 730 15.76 -19.52 15.80
CA ILE A 730 14.96 -20.68 16.20
C ILE A 730 15.84 -21.87 16.54
N VAL A 731 15.51 -22.59 17.60
CA VAL A 731 16.11 -23.88 17.95
C VAL A 731 15.03 -24.86 18.41
N GLY A 732 15.19 -26.12 18.05
CA GLY A 732 14.29 -27.21 18.42
C GLY A 732 14.87 -28.10 19.50
N LEU A 733 14.03 -28.60 20.42
CA LEU A 733 14.40 -29.46 21.55
C LEU A 733 13.51 -30.71 21.59
N GLY A 734 14.00 -31.75 22.25
CA GLY A 734 13.25 -32.98 22.53
C GLY A 734 13.61 -34.15 21.60
N ASP A 735 12.80 -35.19 21.72
CA ASP A 735 13.02 -36.47 21.05
C ASP A 735 12.06 -36.58 19.87
N TYR A 736 12.45 -35.94 18.76
CA TYR A 736 11.66 -35.89 17.55
C TYR A 736 12.50 -36.11 16.28
N LYS A 737 11.85 -36.64 15.24
CA LYS A 737 12.39 -36.82 13.88
C LYS A 737 11.61 -35.96 12.87
N GLY A 738 12.30 -35.40 11.88
CA GLY A 738 11.75 -34.39 10.98
C GLY A 738 11.62 -33.02 11.66
N GLY A 739 10.58 -32.26 11.33
CA GLY A 739 10.26 -31.00 12.03
C GLY A 739 11.22 -29.86 11.76
N GLU A 740 11.93 -29.94 10.63
CA GLU A 740 12.76 -28.90 10.06
C GLU A 740 11.95 -27.60 9.95
N THR A 741 12.64 -26.47 10.11
CA THR A 741 12.07 -25.18 9.75
C THR A 741 12.33 -24.95 8.28
N LEU A 742 11.26 -24.79 7.50
CA LEU A 742 11.38 -24.37 6.11
C LEU A 742 11.36 -22.85 6.04
N VAL A 743 12.35 -22.24 5.39
CA VAL A 743 12.42 -20.80 5.11
C VAL A 743 12.51 -20.62 3.61
N GLU A 744 11.54 -19.93 3.02
CA GLU A 744 11.41 -19.77 1.55
C GLU A 744 11.49 -21.12 0.80
N GLY A 745 10.92 -22.18 1.38
CA GLY A 745 10.93 -23.54 0.81
C GLY A 745 12.16 -24.38 1.14
N ARG A 746 13.24 -23.78 1.65
CA ARG A 746 14.47 -24.51 1.98
C ARG A 746 14.39 -25.08 3.40
N PRO A 747 14.60 -26.41 3.60
CA PRO A 747 14.54 -27.02 4.92
C PRO A 747 15.83 -26.80 5.71
N TYR A 748 15.68 -26.53 7.00
CA TYR A 748 16.77 -26.39 7.96
C TYR A 748 16.52 -27.28 9.18
N GLY A 749 17.45 -28.19 9.47
CA GLY A 749 17.41 -29.01 10.67
C GLY A 749 17.72 -28.17 11.90
N ILE A 750 16.72 -27.98 12.77
CA ILE A 750 16.85 -27.11 13.96
C ILE A 750 17.00 -27.87 15.29
N ARG A 751 17.01 -29.22 15.28
CA ARG A 751 17.10 -30.02 16.50
C ARG A 751 18.48 -29.81 17.14
N TYR A 752 18.49 -29.08 18.25
CA TYR A 752 19.70 -28.60 18.93
C TYR A 752 20.68 -27.85 18.02
N ASN A 753 20.17 -27.28 16.92
CA ASN A 753 20.95 -26.55 15.93
C ASN A 753 20.27 -25.21 15.65
N PRO A 754 20.77 -24.09 16.21
CA PRO A 754 20.14 -22.78 16.08
C PRO A 754 20.19 -22.28 14.63
N LEU A 755 19.10 -21.66 14.17
CA LEU A 755 18.98 -21.08 12.84
C LEU A 755 18.52 -19.63 12.95
N GLU A 756 19.23 -18.72 12.27
CA GLU A 756 18.82 -17.33 12.12
C GLU A 756 18.06 -17.11 10.81
N PHE A 757 16.98 -16.32 10.85
CA PHE A 757 16.23 -15.91 9.67
C PHE A 757 15.44 -14.62 9.95
N ASN A 758 14.99 -13.95 8.89
CA ASN A 758 14.13 -12.78 9.01
C ASN A 758 12.66 -13.20 8.96
N GLY A 759 12.07 -13.54 10.11
CA GLY A 759 10.68 -14.01 10.20
C GLY A 759 9.63 -13.01 9.69
N TRP A 760 9.97 -11.73 9.58
CA TRP A 760 9.10 -10.69 9.01
C TRP A 760 9.10 -10.68 7.48
N LYS A 761 10.28 -10.78 6.87
CA LYS A 761 10.46 -10.70 5.41
C LYS A 761 10.45 -12.06 4.72
N GLN A 762 10.67 -13.14 5.45
CA GLN A 762 10.82 -14.48 4.89
C GLN A 762 9.66 -15.38 5.32
N LEU A 763 9.03 -16.01 4.33
CA LEU A 763 8.00 -17.02 4.54
C LEU A 763 8.61 -18.24 5.23
N HIS A 764 8.01 -18.72 6.31
CA HIS A 764 8.53 -19.85 7.06
C HIS A 764 7.44 -20.75 7.70
N TRP A 765 7.77 -22.02 7.94
CA TRP A 765 6.87 -23.03 8.54
C TRP A 765 7.61 -24.25 9.09
N THR A 766 6.87 -25.20 9.68
CA THR A 766 7.42 -26.45 10.23
C THR A 766 7.10 -27.64 9.33
N ALA A 767 8.11 -28.43 8.97
CA ALA A 767 7.96 -29.73 8.33
C ALA A 767 7.14 -30.70 9.20
N PRO A 768 6.53 -31.74 8.63
CA PRO A 768 5.99 -32.86 9.41
C PRO A 768 7.04 -33.45 10.36
N PHE A 769 6.62 -33.88 11.55
CA PHE A 769 7.50 -34.52 12.54
C PHE A 769 6.74 -35.57 13.37
N SER A 770 7.51 -36.49 13.96
CA SER A 770 7.05 -37.43 14.97
C SER A 770 7.87 -37.28 16.25
N GLY A 771 7.28 -37.61 17.39
CA GLY A 771 7.92 -37.51 18.71
C GLY A 771 7.62 -36.20 19.46
N GLU A 772 8.37 -35.96 20.52
CA GLU A 772 8.21 -34.78 21.38
C GLU A 772 9.08 -33.63 20.86
N ARG A 773 8.43 -32.58 20.35
CA ARG A 773 9.12 -31.40 19.81
C ARG A 773 8.76 -30.16 20.58
N PHE A 774 9.76 -29.49 21.14
CA PHE A 774 9.67 -28.09 21.52
C PHE A 774 10.43 -27.23 20.51
N SER A 775 10.02 -25.99 20.31
CA SER A 775 10.86 -25.01 19.62
C SER A 775 10.81 -23.66 20.29
N LEU A 776 11.97 -23.07 20.48
CA LEU A 776 12.20 -21.74 21.03
C LEU A 776 12.48 -20.80 19.86
N VAL A 777 11.66 -19.77 19.70
CA VAL A 777 11.88 -18.72 18.69
C VAL A 777 12.20 -17.43 19.42
N PHE A 778 13.48 -17.11 19.43
CA PHE A 778 14.02 -15.91 20.01
C PHE A 778 13.83 -14.76 19.02
N PHE A 779 13.17 -13.71 19.49
CA PHE A 779 12.98 -12.50 18.72
C PHE A 779 13.91 -11.45 19.29
N THR A 780 14.94 -11.13 18.52
CA THR A 780 15.70 -9.92 18.77
C THR A 780 14.83 -8.82 18.18
N PRO A 781 14.27 -7.92 19.00
CA PRO A 781 13.68 -6.73 18.44
C PRO A 781 14.74 -6.04 17.56
N ALA A 782 14.31 -5.09 16.74
CA ALA A 782 15.14 -3.91 16.59
C ALA A 782 15.16 -3.27 17.99
N MET A 783 15.92 -3.87 18.90
CA MET A 783 16.54 -3.09 19.92
C MET A 783 17.51 -2.29 19.07
N THR A 784 17.22 -1.01 18.88
CA THR A 784 18.14 -0.02 19.44
C THR A 784 18.64 -0.64 20.75
N LEU A 785 19.81 -1.28 20.70
CA LEU A 785 20.24 -2.31 21.65
C LEU A 785 19.93 -1.83 23.07
N ALA A 786 19.47 -2.68 23.98
CA ALA A 786 19.36 -2.27 25.38
C ALA A 786 20.71 -2.38 26.14
N GLU A 787 21.78 -2.83 25.46
CA GLU A 787 23.16 -2.54 25.88
C GLU A 787 23.66 -1.22 25.31
N ASP A 788 22.95 -0.76 24.28
CA ASP A 788 22.72 0.64 24.01
C ASP A 788 21.46 1.09 24.81
N ALA A 789 21.04 0.60 25.99
CA ALA A 789 19.94 1.28 26.72
C ALA A 789 20.43 2.57 27.37
N ASP A 790 21.76 2.72 27.43
CA ASP A 790 22.48 3.98 27.52
C ASP A 790 22.94 4.49 26.13
N ASP A 791 22.54 3.87 24.99
CA ASP A 791 22.91 4.26 23.60
C ASP A 791 21.77 4.10 22.51
N HIS A 792 20.49 3.93 22.87
CA HIS A 792 19.53 5.02 22.88
C HIS A 792 20.31 6.06 23.64
N MET A 793 21.23 6.64 22.90
CA MET A 793 21.54 8.00 22.98
C MET A 793 20.13 8.52 23.05
N ASN A 794 19.74 8.91 24.26
CA ASN A 794 18.56 9.73 24.48
C ASN A 794 18.52 10.62 23.24
N GLU A 795 17.40 10.85 22.56
CA GLU A 795 17.44 11.69 21.36
C GLU A 795 18.32 12.94 21.62
N ASP A 796 18.29 13.43 22.87
CA ASP A 796 19.28 14.33 23.44
C ASP A 796 20.76 13.90 23.43
N GLU A 797 21.17 12.73 23.90
CA GLU A 797 22.55 12.26 23.77
C GLU A 797 22.96 12.06 22.30
N LEU A 798 22.05 11.67 21.40
CA LEU A 798 22.38 11.53 19.97
C LEU A 798 22.64 12.90 19.38
N ALA A 799 21.68 13.78 19.64
CA ALA A 799 21.81 15.19 19.40
C ALA A 799 23.03 15.80 20.10
N THR A 800 23.46 15.32 21.27
CA THR A 800 24.62 15.82 22.00
C THR A 800 25.90 15.42 21.28
N LYS A 801 26.09 14.15 20.89
CA LYS A 801 27.30 13.76 20.15
C LYS A 801 27.35 14.43 18.77
N LEU A 802 26.20 14.56 18.07
CA LEU A 802 26.12 15.30 16.81
C LEU A 802 26.40 16.81 17.00
N ALA A 803 25.80 17.43 18.02
CA ALA A 803 26.01 18.84 18.36
C ALA A 803 27.47 19.10 18.78
N ASP A 804 28.10 18.19 19.52
CA ASP A 804 29.50 18.28 19.94
C ASP A 804 30.43 18.12 18.74
N ALA A 805 30.22 17.09 17.90
CA ALA A 805 30.99 16.87 16.69
C ALA A 805 30.90 18.07 15.74
N HIS A 806 29.70 18.60 15.55
CA HIS A 806 29.48 19.82 14.76
C HIS A 806 30.09 21.05 15.43
N SER A 807 29.97 21.18 16.75
CA SER A 807 30.58 22.29 17.48
C SER A 807 32.09 22.31 17.34
N LEU A 808 32.75 21.16 17.17
CA LEU A 808 34.18 21.09 16.87
C LEU A 808 34.50 21.68 15.49
N SER A 809 33.66 21.41 14.46
CA SER A 809 33.86 21.89 13.09
C SER A 809 33.79 23.42 12.98
N VAL A 810 32.94 24.07 13.79
CA VAL A 810 32.79 25.54 13.84
C VAL A 810 33.33 26.19 15.12
N SER A 811 34.13 25.46 15.91
CA SER A 811 34.58 25.84 17.27
C SER A 811 35.42 27.12 17.32
N THR A 812 36.10 27.46 16.24
CA THR A 812 36.91 28.68 16.12
C THR A 812 36.06 29.94 16.01
N ILE A 813 34.79 29.79 15.65
CA ILE A 813 33.87 30.88 15.30
C ILE A 813 32.77 31.02 16.36
N LEU A 814 32.11 29.93 16.72
CA LEU A 814 30.89 29.93 17.54
C LEU A 814 31.08 29.27 18.91
N LYS A 815 30.13 29.53 19.81
CA LYS A 815 29.95 28.72 21.02
C LYS A 815 29.43 27.31 20.68
N PRO A 816 29.55 26.33 21.61
CA PRO A 816 28.92 25.02 21.45
C PRO A 816 27.41 25.13 21.23
N LEU A 817 26.86 24.27 20.36
CA LEU A 817 25.43 24.18 20.09
C LEU A 817 24.69 23.67 21.34
N GLN A 818 23.72 24.44 21.82
CA GLN A 818 22.85 24.11 22.94
C GLN A 818 21.44 23.82 22.45
N PHE A 819 20.76 22.89 23.13
CA PHE A 819 19.38 22.54 22.85
C PHE A 819 18.68 22.09 24.14
N ARG A 820 17.35 22.08 24.15
CA ARG A 820 16.58 21.63 25.32
C ARG A 820 16.51 20.11 25.33
N GLN A 821 16.96 19.50 26.43
CA GLN A 821 16.78 18.07 26.64
C GLN A 821 15.30 17.70 26.72
N LYS A 822 14.95 16.51 26.23
CA LYS A 822 13.60 15.93 26.16
C LYS A 822 12.63 16.83 25.41
N SER A 823 13.12 17.41 24.31
CA SER A 823 12.33 18.25 23.42
C SER A 823 12.52 17.82 21.98
N THR A 824 11.69 18.35 21.09
CA THR A 824 11.82 18.13 19.64
C THR A 824 13.10 18.73 19.05
N ASP A 825 13.87 19.52 19.81
CA ASP A 825 15.15 20.07 19.35
C ASP A 825 16.16 18.96 18.98
N ALA A 826 16.10 17.82 19.70
CA ALA A 826 16.94 16.67 19.43
C ALA A 826 16.67 16.06 18.05
N LEU A 827 15.40 15.94 17.67
CA LEU A 827 14.98 15.46 16.35
C LEU A 827 15.53 16.35 15.24
N VAL A 828 15.44 17.67 15.42
CA VAL A 828 15.96 18.66 14.45
C VAL A 828 17.49 18.54 14.29
N ILE A 829 18.22 18.30 15.38
CA ILE A 829 19.67 18.08 15.32
C ILE A 829 19.99 16.81 14.53
N MET A 830 19.28 15.71 14.78
CA MET A 830 19.48 14.46 14.05
C MET A 830 19.14 14.61 12.56
N GLU A 831 18.03 15.27 12.26
CA GLU A 831 17.55 15.50 10.89
C GLU A 831 18.51 16.36 10.05
N LEU A 832 19.26 17.28 10.67
CA LEU A 832 20.13 18.22 9.96
C LEU A 832 21.62 17.89 10.03
N LEU A 833 22.09 17.27 11.12
CA LEU A 833 23.53 17.06 11.36
C LEU A 833 23.97 15.60 11.16
N ASP A 834 23.04 14.67 11.00
CA ASP A 834 23.39 13.31 10.58
C ASP A 834 23.67 13.28 9.07
N SER A 835 24.92 12.98 8.71
CA SER A 835 25.35 12.93 7.31
C SER A 835 24.66 11.86 6.47
N GLU A 836 24.12 10.80 7.08
CA GLU A 836 23.42 9.75 6.33
C GLU A 836 21.95 10.12 6.06
N THR A 837 21.37 10.99 6.88
CA THR A 837 19.93 11.29 6.86
C THR A 837 19.59 12.77 6.75
N CYS A 838 20.57 13.64 6.49
CA CYS A 838 20.36 15.09 6.39
C CYS A 838 19.22 15.41 5.41
N ALA A 839 18.07 15.87 5.93
CA ALA A 839 16.87 16.09 5.13
C ALA A 839 17.01 17.25 4.15
N TYR A 840 17.96 18.16 4.42
CA TYR A 840 18.21 19.38 3.66
C TYR A 840 19.41 19.25 2.70
N GLU A 841 19.98 18.06 2.57
CA GLU A 841 20.98 17.73 1.54
C GLU A 841 20.35 16.87 0.44
N LEU A 842 20.67 17.20 -0.81
CA LEU A 842 20.20 16.44 -1.96
C LEU A 842 20.96 15.11 -2.04
N LYS A 843 20.22 13.99 -2.10
CA LYS A 843 20.84 12.66 -2.20
C LYS A 843 21.55 12.49 -3.56
N PRO A 844 22.65 11.70 -3.64
CA PRO A 844 23.47 11.58 -4.86
C PRO A 844 22.74 11.11 -6.14
N ASN A 845 21.56 10.50 -6.00
CA ASN A 845 20.79 9.94 -7.11
C ASN A 845 19.70 10.89 -7.64
N ALA A 846 19.66 12.15 -7.20
CA ALA A 846 18.66 13.11 -7.66
C ALA A 846 19.05 13.79 -8.97
N ASP A 847 18.05 14.05 -9.83
CA ASP A 847 18.23 14.60 -11.19
C ASP A 847 18.54 16.12 -11.24
N ILE A 848 18.68 16.79 -10.09
CA ILE A 848 19.15 18.19 -10.08
C ILE A 848 20.66 18.24 -10.01
N GLN A 849 21.26 18.68 -11.12
CA GLN A 849 22.65 19.08 -11.14
C GLN A 849 22.77 20.54 -10.68
N GLY A 850 23.47 20.77 -9.57
CA GLY A 850 23.93 22.11 -9.16
C GLY A 850 23.48 22.60 -7.79
N PHE A 851 22.44 22.01 -7.18
CA PHE A 851 22.07 22.35 -5.80
C PHE A 851 23.19 21.96 -4.84
N THR A 852 23.57 22.86 -3.95
CA THR A 852 24.58 22.63 -2.92
C THR A 852 24.27 23.45 -1.67
N LEU A 853 24.84 23.05 -0.53
CA LEU A 853 24.87 23.88 0.68
C LEU A 853 26.23 24.59 0.85
N GLU A 854 27.17 24.36 -0.07
CA GLU A 854 28.57 24.80 0.06
C GLU A 854 28.81 26.22 -0.45
N ASP A 855 29.69 26.95 0.24
CA ASP A 855 30.32 28.20 -0.21
C ASP A 855 29.37 29.38 -0.55
N HIS A 856 28.15 29.38 -0.04
CA HIS A 856 27.20 30.49 -0.22
C HIS A 856 27.68 31.82 0.39
N ALA A 857 27.42 32.93 -0.31
CA ALA A 857 27.79 34.26 0.18
C ALA A 857 26.96 34.65 1.41
N CYS A 858 25.65 34.41 1.35
CA CYS A 858 24.72 34.65 2.44
C CYS A 858 23.58 33.62 2.41
N ALA A 859 23.21 33.10 3.58
CA ALA A 859 22.05 32.22 3.77
C ALA A 859 20.96 32.93 4.58
N LEU A 860 19.72 32.88 4.09
CA LEU A 860 18.53 33.33 4.78
C LEU A 860 17.82 32.10 5.37
N ASP A 861 17.75 32.03 6.69
CA ASP A 861 17.14 30.94 7.47
C ASP A 861 15.80 31.40 8.05
N VAL A 862 14.70 31.03 7.39
CA VAL A 862 13.34 31.37 7.80
C VAL A 862 12.73 30.22 8.59
N GLY A 863 12.32 30.53 9.84
CA GLY A 863 12.01 29.53 10.85
C GLY A 863 13.29 28.86 11.33
N ALA A 864 14.19 29.69 11.83
CA ALA A 864 15.53 29.25 12.23
C ALA A 864 15.51 28.33 13.45
N HIS A 865 14.39 28.25 14.19
CA HIS A 865 14.25 27.43 15.39
C HIS A 865 15.38 27.73 16.38
N ILE A 866 16.19 26.73 16.74
CA ILE A 866 17.34 26.90 17.63
C ILE A 866 18.67 27.17 16.87
N GLY A 867 18.62 27.34 15.54
CA GLY A 867 19.77 27.71 14.71
C GLY A 867 20.60 26.55 14.17
N VAL A 868 20.08 25.33 14.11
CA VAL A 868 20.83 24.15 13.62
C VAL A 868 21.19 24.31 12.14
N PHE A 869 20.24 24.70 11.29
CA PHE A 869 20.47 24.92 9.85
C PHE A 869 21.45 26.07 9.61
N SER A 870 21.26 27.22 10.26
CA SER A 870 22.22 28.34 10.24
C SER A 870 23.66 27.89 10.54
N ARG A 871 23.87 27.01 11.53
CA ARG A 871 25.21 26.46 11.82
C ARG A 871 25.69 25.47 10.77
N LEU A 872 24.80 24.65 10.21
CA LEU A 872 25.12 23.75 9.10
C LEU A 872 25.62 24.55 7.90
N ALA A 873 24.91 25.60 7.48
CA ALA A 873 25.32 26.51 6.40
C ALA A 873 26.70 27.12 6.66
N LEU A 874 26.98 27.58 7.88
CA LEU A 874 28.32 28.09 8.25
C LEU A 874 29.41 27.01 8.15
N SER A 875 29.13 25.78 8.59
CA SER A 875 30.11 24.69 8.50
C SER A 875 30.42 24.30 7.05
N LYS A 876 29.50 24.58 6.13
CA LYS A 876 29.65 24.39 4.68
C LYS A 876 30.27 25.60 3.98
N GLY A 877 30.78 26.59 4.72
CA GLY A 877 31.53 27.72 4.17
C GLY A 877 30.73 29.01 3.98
N CYS A 878 29.47 29.07 4.44
CA CYS A 878 28.68 30.28 4.34
C CYS A 878 29.29 31.45 5.15
N LYS A 879 29.27 32.67 4.59
CA LYS A 879 29.94 33.84 5.17
C LYS A 879 29.02 34.80 5.92
N HIS A 880 27.72 34.71 5.66
CA HIS A 880 26.71 35.59 6.24
C HIS A 880 25.42 34.80 6.51
N ILE A 881 24.87 34.90 7.71
CA ILE A 881 23.57 34.31 8.08
C ILE A 881 22.60 35.43 8.43
N ILE A 882 21.39 35.36 7.87
CA ILE A 882 20.23 36.16 8.29
C ILE A 882 19.17 35.17 8.77
N ALA A 883 18.82 35.20 10.06
CA ALA A 883 17.92 34.20 10.66
C ALA A 883 16.69 34.84 11.30
N TYR A 884 15.51 34.28 11.01
CA TYR A 884 14.22 34.72 11.54
C TYR A 884 13.56 33.63 12.38
N GLU A 885 13.23 33.94 13.63
CA GLU A 885 12.55 33.03 14.55
C GLU A 885 11.60 33.81 15.49
N PRO A 886 10.27 33.64 15.36
CA PRO A 886 9.29 34.42 16.12
C PRO A 886 9.04 33.92 17.54
N GLU A 887 9.32 32.65 17.86
CA GLU A 887 9.04 32.10 19.19
C GLU A 887 10.14 32.52 20.18
N PRO A 888 9.81 33.22 21.27
CA PRO A 888 10.82 33.79 22.16
C PRO A 888 11.84 32.79 22.73
N SER A 889 11.44 31.58 23.11
CA SER A 889 12.37 30.58 23.66
C SER A 889 13.29 29.98 22.60
N ASN A 890 12.79 29.74 21.38
CA ASN A 890 13.62 29.34 20.24
C ASN A 890 14.61 30.46 19.87
N PHE A 891 14.14 31.71 19.80
CA PHE A 891 14.99 32.87 19.48
C PHE A 891 16.12 33.09 20.48
N GLU A 892 15.87 32.85 21.77
CA GLU A 892 16.90 32.90 22.82
C GLU A 892 18.00 31.84 22.58
N LEU A 893 17.62 30.60 22.26
CA LEU A 893 18.56 29.53 21.94
C LEU A 893 19.31 29.81 20.64
N LEU A 894 18.62 30.27 19.59
CA LEU A 894 19.22 30.72 18.33
C LEU A 894 20.31 31.77 18.58
N THR A 895 20.01 32.79 19.38
CA THR A 895 20.95 33.86 19.73
C THR A 895 22.20 33.34 20.40
N ASN A 896 22.03 32.44 21.37
CA ASN A 896 23.16 31.83 22.06
C ASN A 896 23.97 30.89 21.15
N ASN A 897 23.30 30.09 20.32
CA ASN A 897 23.91 29.13 19.41
C ASN A 897 24.67 29.79 18.26
N LEU A 898 24.34 31.04 17.91
CA LEU A 898 25.04 31.81 16.89
C LEU A 898 25.94 32.92 17.48
N GLU A 899 26.14 32.93 18.80
CA GLU A 899 27.03 33.91 19.44
C GLU A 899 28.49 33.67 19.05
N LYS A 900 29.11 34.69 18.44
CA LYS A 900 30.50 34.66 18.00
C LYS A 900 31.46 34.79 19.17
N ARG A 901 32.54 33.99 19.15
CA ARG A 901 33.65 34.13 20.11
C ARG A 901 34.45 35.43 19.92
N ASN A 902 34.55 35.90 18.68
CA ASN A 902 35.14 37.18 18.34
C ASN A 902 34.14 37.99 17.50
N PRO A 903 33.53 39.06 18.06
CA PRO A 903 32.54 39.85 17.34
C PRO A 903 33.04 40.44 16.01
N SER A 904 34.35 40.69 15.90
CA SER A 904 34.99 41.33 14.75
C SER A 904 35.45 40.36 13.65
N SER A 905 35.37 39.05 13.86
CA SER A 905 35.71 38.07 12.82
C SER A 905 34.47 37.69 11.98
N LEU A 906 34.73 37.30 10.72
CA LEU A 906 33.75 36.59 9.89
C LEU A 906 33.33 35.29 10.60
N PRO A 907 32.09 34.81 10.40
CA PRO A 907 31.02 35.31 9.52
C PRO A 907 30.22 36.48 10.10
N THR A 908 29.40 37.13 9.27
CA THR A 908 28.37 38.09 9.71
C THR A 908 27.10 37.31 10.09
N ILE A 909 26.41 37.72 11.15
CA ILE A 909 25.19 37.04 11.65
C ILE A 909 24.18 38.11 12.06
N GLU A 910 22.98 38.05 11.48
CA GLU A 910 21.84 38.93 11.74
C GLU A 910 20.66 38.09 12.24
N LEU A 911 20.09 38.46 13.38
CA LEU A 911 19.04 37.68 14.06
C LEU A 911 17.80 38.55 14.28
N HIS A 912 16.63 38.05 13.88
CA HIS A 912 15.37 38.76 13.94
C HIS A 912 14.31 37.95 14.70
N SER A 913 13.75 38.53 15.78
CA SER A 913 12.67 37.92 16.56
C SER A 913 11.31 38.25 15.95
N GLU A 914 11.14 37.85 14.69
CA GLU A 914 10.00 38.19 13.86
C GLU A 914 9.58 36.98 13.03
N ALA A 915 8.28 36.85 12.77
CA ALA A 915 7.77 35.84 11.86
C ALA A 915 7.97 36.33 10.42
N VAL A 916 8.25 35.44 9.48
CA VAL A 916 8.26 35.80 8.06
C VAL A 916 7.01 35.26 7.41
N ALA A 917 6.30 36.11 6.68
CA ALA A 917 5.06 35.74 6.01
C ALA A 917 4.88 36.57 4.74
N HIS A 918 3.87 36.23 3.94
CA HIS A 918 3.42 37.10 2.86
C HIS A 918 2.59 38.28 3.40
N GLY A 919 2.70 39.44 2.74
CA GLY A 919 1.98 40.67 3.08
C GLY A 919 2.77 41.65 3.96
N PRO A 920 2.17 42.81 4.33
CA PRO A 920 2.87 43.88 5.02
C PRO A 920 3.30 43.49 6.44
N SER A 921 4.29 44.22 6.97
CA SER A 921 4.68 44.07 8.37
C SER A 921 3.53 44.44 9.29
N GLN A 922 3.20 43.55 10.21
CA GLN A 922 2.09 43.74 11.14
C GLN A 922 2.23 42.88 12.38
N LEU A 923 1.48 43.20 13.43
CA LEU A 923 1.37 42.35 14.60
C LEU A 923 0.44 41.17 14.28
N ARG A 924 0.90 39.94 14.52
CA ARG A 924 0.14 38.70 14.30
C ARG A 924 0.16 37.83 15.55
N LYS A 925 -0.75 36.85 15.59
CA LYS A 925 -0.84 35.87 16.68
C LYS A 925 -0.05 34.61 16.31
N LEU A 926 0.93 34.25 17.12
CA LEU A 926 1.61 32.95 17.07
C LEU A 926 0.91 31.98 18.02
N VAL A 927 0.61 30.77 17.55
CA VAL A 927 -0.03 29.69 18.32
C VAL A 927 0.99 28.60 18.64
N ARG A 928 1.00 28.15 19.90
CA ARG A 928 1.82 27.04 20.39
C ARG A 928 0.93 25.97 21.00
N ALA A 929 1.17 24.71 20.65
CA ALA A 929 0.44 23.59 21.23
C ALA A 929 1.22 22.86 22.32
N ARG A 930 0.52 22.38 23.34
CA ARG A 930 1.04 21.44 24.33
C ARG A 930 0.56 20.03 23.98
N ASN A 931 1.41 19.03 24.22
CA ASN A 931 1.04 17.64 24.07
C ASN A 931 -0.10 17.29 25.05
N GLN A 932 -1.17 16.68 24.54
CA GLN A 932 -2.38 16.40 25.33
C GLN A 932 -2.16 15.31 26.40
N ASN A 933 -1.15 14.44 26.22
CA ASN A 933 -0.94 13.28 27.07
C ASN A 933 -0.11 13.61 28.32
N ASP A 934 0.87 14.50 28.21
CA ASP A 934 1.85 14.80 29.26
C ASP A 934 2.05 16.30 29.53
N GLY A 935 1.42 17.18 28.74
CA GLY A 935 1.54 18.63 28.87
C GLY A 935 2.90 19.19 28.39
N THR A 936 3.76 18.36 27.81
CA THR A 936 5.06 18.78 27.28
C THR A 936 4.89 19.81 26.18
N GLN A 937 5.80 20.78 26.15
CA GLN A 937 5.77 21.88 25.20
C GLN A 937 6.30 21.38 23.86
N ASN A 938 5.47 21.44 22.81
CA ASN A 938 5.95 21.17 21.45
C ASN A 938 6.71 22.42 20.99
N THR A 939 8.04 22.33 20.93
CA THR A 939 8.92 23.47 20.59
C THR A 939 9.05 23.68 19.08
N TRP A 940 8.63 22.69 18.29
CA TRP A 940 8.74 22.66 16.85
C TRP A 940 7.48 23.22 16.16
N ARG A 941 6.28 22.77 16.55
CA ARG A 941 5.01 23.07 15.84
C ARG A 941 4.33 24.40 16.18
N HIS A 942 5.09 25.49 16.25
CA HIS A 942 4.53 26.83 16.42
C HIS A 942 4.19 27.43 15.05
N SER A 943 3.02 28.05 14.91
CA SER A 943 2.57 28.61 13.62
C SER A 943 1.79 29.90 13.85
N LEU A 944 1.79 30.80 12.86
CA LEU A 944 0.84 31.92 12.89
C LEU A 944 -0.60 31.37 12.91
N GLU A 945 -1.48 32.02 13.65
CA GLU A 945 -2.82 31.52 13.98
C GLU A 945 -3.66 31.20 12.73
N GLU A 946 -3.48 31.97 11.66
CA GLU A 946 -4.12 31.78 10.37
C GLU A 946 -3.69 30.50 9.64
N TYR A 947 -2.48 30.00 9.91
CA TYR A 947 -1.92 28.76 9.33
C TYR A 947 -2.03 27.57 10.29
N SER A 948 -2.54 27.78 11.49
CA SER A 948 -2.58 26.74 12.52
C SER A 948 -3.68 25.70 12.26
N GLN A 949 -3.30 24.42 12.17
CA GLN A 949 -4.22 23.28 12.07
C GLN A 949 -5.21 23.19 13.25
N TYR A 950 -4.89 23.84 14.38
CA TYR A 950 -5.75 23.85 15.57
C TYR A 950 -6.98 24.77 15.43
N ASN A 951 -7.06 25.54 14.35
CA ASN A 951 -8.15 26.46 14.06
C ASN A 951 -9.23 25.88 13.12
N ASP A 952 -9.10 24.61 12.70
CA ASP A 952 -9.96 23.99 11.67
C ASP A 952 -11.29 23.42 12.22
N VAL A 953 -11.66 23.77 13.46
CA VAL A 953 -13.02 23.56 13.97
C VAL A 953 -13.91 24.66 13.39
N ASP A 954 -14.37 24.45 12.16
CA ASP A 954 -15.52 25.13 11.53
C ASP A 954 -15.61 26.63 11.90
N LYS A 955 -15.01 27.53 11.11
CA LYS A 955 -15.00 29.01 11.31
C LYS A 955 -16.38 29.67 11.53
N THR A 956 -17.46 28.88 11.51
CA THR A 956 -18.84 29.26 11.78
C THR A 956 -19.39 28.83 13.15
N LYS A 957 -18.65 28.04 13.94
CA LYS A 957 -19.02 27.60 15.28
C LYS A 957 -18.29 28.41 16.35
N ASP A 958 -19.01 28.72 17.42
CA ASP A 958 -18.46 29.45 18.57
C ASP A 958 -17.22 28.76 19.15
N LEU A 959 -16.34 29.61 19.70
CA LEU A 959 -14.99 29.40 20.22
C LEU A 959 -14.66 28.01 20.83
N PRO A 960 -13.37 27.60 20.77
CA PRO A 960 -12.86 26.32 21.26
C PRO A 960 -13.37 25.94 22.66
N SER A 961 -13.61 24.65 22.86
CA SER A 961 -14.03 24.08 24.14
C SER A 961 -13.07 24.48 25.26
N GLU A 962 -13.55 24.52 26.50
CA GLU A 962 -12.72 24.84 27.68
C GLU A 962 -11.46 23.93 27.78
N SER A 963 -11.56 22.70 27.27
CA SER A 963 -10.42 21.77 27.12
C SER A 963 -9.39 22.19 26.06
N GLN A 964 -9.78 22.82 24.95
CA GLN A 964 -8.86 23.31 23.91
C GLN A 964 -8.14 24.60 24.32
N ARG A 965 -8.78 25.45 25.13
CA ARG A 965 -8.15 26.66 25.69
C ARG A 965 -7.00 26.35 26.64
N ASN A 966 -7.04 25.19 27.30
CA ASN A 966 -5.96 24.73 28.18
C ASN A 966 -4.76 24.13 27.42
N VAL A 967 -4.87 23.92 26.10
CA VAL A 967 -3.85 23.23 25.27
C VAL A 967 -3.09 24.17 24.33
N LEU A 968 -3.64 25.35 24.03
CA LEU A 968 -3.06 26.31 23.07
C LEU A 968 -2.68 27.63 23.73
N GLU A 969 -1.42 28.04 23.58
CA GLU A 969 -0.89 29.33 24.01
C GLU A 969 -0.80 30.28 22.81
N ARG A 970 -1.14 31.56 23.00
CA ARG A 970 -1.10 32.59 21.95
C ARG A 970 -0.19 33.73 22.35
N LEU A 971 0.70 34.12 21.45
CA LEU A 971 1.66 35.19 21.65
C LEU A 971 1.53 36.22 20.53
N ASP A 972 1.68 37.50 20.84
CA ASP A 972 1.78 38.54 19.82
C ASP A 972 3.22 38.59 19.29
N VAL A 973 3.38 38.51 17.97
CA VAL A 973 4.68 38.58 17.29
C VAL A 973 4.58 39.55 16.12
N THR A 974 5.67 40.26 15.83
CA THR A 974 5.77 41.07 14.60
C THR A 974 6.03 40.11 13.44
N SER A 975 5.30 40.28 12.33
CA SER A 975 5.63 39.62 11.07
C SER A 975 6.32 40.60 10.12
N THR A 976 7.27 40.12 9.33
CA THR A 976 7.94 40.85 8.25
C THR A 976 7.69 40.17 6.90
N PRO A 977 7.46 40.94 5.81
CA PRO A 977 7.29 40.38 4.48
C PRO A 977 8.51 39.57 4.05
N PHE A 978 8.31 38.44 3.39
CA PHE A 978 9.42 37.72 2.74
C PHE A 978 10.04 38.57 1.61
N PHE A 979 9.25 38.89 0.58
CA PHE A 979 9.67 39.75 -0.53
C PHE A 979 9.62 41.23 -0.14
N GLY A 980 10.71 41.96 -0.36
CA GLY A 980 10.81 43.37 0.04
C GLY A 980 10.97 43.59 1.56
N GLY A 981 11.32 42.52 2.29
CA GLY A 981 11.61 42.55 3.73
C GLY A 981 12.76 41.62 4.07
N ALA A 982 12.44 40.38 4.46
CA ALA A 982 13.43 39.40 4.92
C ALA A 982 14.44 38.98 3.85
N LEU A 983 14.00 38.86 2.59
CA LEU A 983 14.90 38.60 1.46
C LEU A 983 15.54 39.91 0.98
N VAL A 984 16.86 39.97 1.08
CA VAL A 984 17.69 41.15 0.74
C VAL A 984 18.78 40.81 -0.28
N GLU A 985 19.36 41.83 -0.91
CA GLU A 985 20.47 41.67 -1.87
C GLU A 985 21.67 40.95 -1.22
N GLY A 986 22.30 40.07 -1.99
CA GLY A 986 23.43 39.24 -1.57
C GLY A 986 23.05 37.87 -0.98
N VAL A 987 21.77 37.61 -0.69
CA VAL A 987 21.29 36.28 -0.26
C VAL A 987 21.36 35.30 -1.43
N THR A 988 22.13 34.23 -1.28
CA THR A 988 22.33 33.19 -2.30
C THR A 988 21.66 31.85 -1.95
N LEU A 989 21.46 31.57 -0.66
CA LEU A 989 20.78 30.37 -0.16
C LEU A 989 19.57 30.76 0.69
N VAL A 990 18.42 30.13 0.46
CA VAL A 990 17.21 30.34 1.27
C VAL A 990 16.71 29.01 1.84
N LYS A 991 16.48 28.94 3.15
CA LYS A 991 15.71 27.89 3.81
C LYS A 991 14.35 28.43 4.23
N LEU A 992 13.26 27.77 3.81
CA LEU A 992 11.88 28.08 4.19
C LEU A 992 11.25 26.90 4.93
N ASP A 993 11.13 27.01 6.24
CA ASP A 993 10.34 26.09 7.07
C ASP A 993 9.76 26.93 8.22
N CYS A 994 8.59 27.52 7.95
CA CYS A 994 7.91 28.45 8.85
C CYS A 994 6.48 27.98 9.16
N GLU A 995 6.30 26.66 9.20
CA GLU A 995 5.13 25.99 9.75
C GLU A 995 3.80 26.42 9.13
N GLY A 996 3.82 26.64 7.81
CA GLY A 996 2.66 26.91 6.95
C GLY A 996 2.71 28.26 6.22
N ALA A 997 3.48 29.23 6.69
CA ALA A 997 3.56 30.54 6.03
C ALA A 997 4.29 30.48 4.68
N GLU A 998 5.11 29.44 4.45
CA GLU A 998 5.78 29.17 3.19
C GLU A 998 4.79 28.96 2.04
N ILE A 999 3.59 28.45 2.35
CA ILE A 999 2.52 28.21 1.36
C ILE A 999 2.12 29.54 0.72
N ASP A 1000 1.81 30.55 1.52
CA ASP A 1000 1.38 31.86 1.00
C ASP A 1000 2.54 32.61 0.33
N ILE A 1001 3.76 32.48 0.86
CA ILE A 1001 4.96 33.07 0.24
C ILE A 1001 5.15 32.51 -1.18
N LEU A 1002 5.08 31.18 -1.34
CA LEU A 1002 5.31 30.51 -2.62
C LEU A 1002 4.11 30.58 -3.57
N LEU A 1003 2.93 30.96 -3.09
CA LEU A 1003 1.74 31.19 -3.92
C LEU A 1003 1.56 32.66 -4.34
N SER A 1004 2.38 33.57 -3.80
CA SER A 1004 2.37 35.00 -4.14
C SER A 1004 2.80 35.25 -5.58
N ASP A 1005 2.38 36.38 -6.15
CA ASP A 1005 2.75 36.75 -7.53
C ASP A 1005 4.23 37.09 -7.63
N GLU A 1006 4.84 37.56 -6.55
CA GLU A 1006 6.27 37.86 -6.43
C GLU A 1006 7.10 36.59 -6.60
N SER A 1007 6.65 35.46 -6.07
CA SER A 1007 7.37 34.18 -6.15
C SER A 1007 7.54 33.65 -7.58
N ALA A 1008 6.69 34.07 -8.51
CA ALA A 1008 6.78 33.72 -9.93
C ALA A 1008 7.75 34.62 -10.72
N ARG A 1009 8.21 35.73 -10.14
CA ARG A 1009 9.05 36.72 -10.81
C ARG A 1009 10.52 36.52 -10.46
N ALA A 1010 11.34 36.32 -11.48
CA ALA A 1010 12.77 36.08 -11.33
C ALA A 1010 13.49 37.20 -10.55
N GLU A 1011 13.07 38.45 -10.73
CA GLU A 1011 13.64 39.63 -10.07
C GLU A 1011 13.31 39.72 -8.57
N SER A 1012 12.20 39.12 -8.11
CA SER A 1012 11.84 39.13 -6.69
C SER A 1012 12.78 38.29 -5.83
N TRP A 1013 13.43 37.29 -6.45
CA TRP A 1013 14.36 36.38 -5.77
C TRP A 1013 15.78 36.93 -5.63
N LEU A 1014 16.04 38.14 -6.15
CA LEU A 1014 17.33 38.84 -6.07
C LEU A 1014 18.49 37.93 -6.50
N ASP A 1015 19.48 37.71 -5.63
CA ASP A 1015 20.68 36.93 -5.89
C ASP A 1015 20.55 35.44 -5.51
N THR A 1016 19.34 34.98 -5.18
CA THR A 1016 19.10 33.60 -4.70
C THR A 1016 19.40 32.59 -5.81
N THR A 1017 20.35 31.68 -5.54
CA THR A 1017 20.68 30.56 -6.43
C THR A 1017 20.04 29.26 -5.96
N ASP A 1018 19.95 29.04 -4.64
CA ASP A 1018 19.55 27.77 -4.06
C ASP A 1018 18.48 27.94 -2.98
N LEU A 1019 17.47 27.07 -3.02
CA LEU A 1019 16.40 27.02 -2.04
C LEU A 1019 16.16 25.60 -1.55
N VAL A 1020 15.89 25.50 -0.26
CA VAL A 1020 15.36 24.31 0.38
C VAL A 1020 14.12 24.68 1.19
N ILE A 1021 13.03 23.98 0.93
CA ILE A 1021 11.69 24.35 1.41
C ILE A 1021 11.05 23.12 2.02
N GLU A 1022 10.55 23.21 3.25
CA GLU A 1022 9.66 22.19 3.80
C GLU A 1022 8.21 22.56 3.47
N TRP A 1023 7.58 21.82 2.56
CA TRP A 1023 6.18 22.02 2.21
C TRP A 1023 5.27 21.28 3.19
N SER A 1024 4.53 22.03 4.01
CA SER A 1024 3.68 21.42 5.03
C SER A 1024 2.34 20.89 4.50
N PHE A 1025 2.31 19.60 4.17
CA PHE A 1025 1.09 18.88 3.81
C PHE A 1025 0.15 18.66 5.00
N THR A 1026 0.62 18.85 6.24
CA THR A 1026 -0.30 18.90 7.39
C THR A 1026 -1.23 20.12 7.34
N LYS A 1027 -0.82 21.23 6.71
CA LYS A 1027 -1.64 22.45 6.57
C LYS A 1027 -2.37 22.50 5.23
N GLU A 1028 -1.72 22.11 4.15
CA GLU A 1028 -2.32 22.11 2.80
C GLU A 1028 -2.14 20.76 2.12
N ARG A 1029 -3.19 19.94 2.15
CA ARG A 1029 -3.16 18.58 1.61
C ARG A 1029 -3.31 18.49 0.09
N ARG A 1030 -3.73 19.55 -0.59
CA ARG A 1030 -3.99 19.51 -2.04
C ARG A 1030 -2.69 19.60 -2.81
N VAL A 1031 -2.34 18.53 -3.53
CA VAL A 1031 -1.11 18.48 -4.33
C VAL A 1031 -1.12 19.55 -5.43
N SER A 1032 -2.29 19.87 -6.00
CA SER A 1032 -2.40 20.96 -6.99
C SER A 1032 -1.98 22.34 -6.47
N VAL A 1033 -2.10 22.60 -5.16
CA VAL A 1033 -1.65 23.86 -4.57
C VAL A 1033 -0.13 23.88 -4.49
N MET A 1034 0.49 22.77 -4.08
CA MET A 1034 1.95 22.60 -4.14
C MET A 1034 2.47 22.73 -5.57
N HIS A 1035 1.80 22.14 -6.57
CA HIS A 1035 2.20 22.29 -7.97
C HIS A 1035 2.17 23.73 -8.47
N ARG A 1036 1.25 24.56 -7.94
CA ARG A 1036 1.24 25.98 -8.24
C ARG A 1036 2.47 26.68 -7.67
N ALA A 1037 2.85 26.38 -6.41
CA ALA A 1037 4.09 26.87 -5.83
C ALA A 1037 5.33 26.43 -6.63
N ILE A 1038 5.41 25.15 -7.02
CA ILE A 1038 6.49 24.63 -7.88
C ILE A 1038 6.52 25.34 -9.24
N ARG A 1039 5.36 25.64 -9.81
CA ARG A 1039 5.27 26.38 -11.07
C ARG A 1039 5.81 27.80 -10.93
N ASN A 1040 5.43 28.51 -9.87
CA ASN A 1040 5.94 29.85 -9.59
C ASN A 1040 7.48 29.83 -9.50
N LEU A 1041 8.06 28.87 -8.77
CA LEU A 1041 9.52 28.70 -8.71
C LEU A 1041 10.14 28.46 -10.10
N LYS A 1042 9.53 27.60 -10.92
CA LYS A 1042 9.99 27.35 -12.29
C LYS A 1042 9.90 28.59 -13.18
N GLU A 1043 8.83 29.37 -13.06
CA GLU A 1043 8.64 30.64 -13.78
C GLU A 1043 9.68 31.69 -13.37
N ALA A 1044 10.10 31.70 -12.09
CA ALA A 1044 11.19 32.54 -11.59
C ALA A 1044 12.60 32.06 -12.05
N GLY A 1045 12.68 30.94 -12.76
CA GLY A 1045 13.91 30.41 -13.37
C GLY A 1045 14.59 29.29 -12.57
N PHE A 1046 13.94 28.72 -11.56
CA PHE A 1046 14.50 27.60 -10.79
C PHE A 1046 14.21 26.25 -11.45
N THR A 1047 15.18 25.34 -11.39
CA THR A 1047 14.97 23.90 -11.56
C THR A 1047 14.55 23.33 -10.20
N VAL A 1048 13.47 22.53 -10.15
CA VAL A 1048 12.86 22.08 -8.88
C VAL A 1048 12.81 20.55 -8.80
N HIS A 1049 13.13 19.99 -7.62
CA HIS A 1049 13.13 18.57 -7.30
C HIS A 1049 12.51 18.30 -5.93
N TYR A 1050 11.85 17.15 -5.79
CA TYR A 1050 11.32 16.64 -4.54
C TYR A 1050 11.13 15.12 -4.64
N GLU A 1051 11.09 14.44 -3.50
CA GLU A 1051 10.93 12.99 -3.46
C GLU A 1051 9.55 12.58 -4.00
N GLY A 1052 9.57 11.62 -4.94
CA GLY A 1052 8.36 11.08 -5.56
C GLY A 1052 7.78 11.93 -6.70
N GLN A 1053 8.55 12.90 -7.24
CA GLN A 1053 8.26 13.52 -8.52
C GLN A 1053 8.00 12.46 -9.62
N GLY A 1054 6.96 12.65 -10.43
CA GLY A 1054 6.47 11.67 -11.42
C GLY A 1054 5.60 10.54 -10.86
N SER A 1055 5.42 10.46 -9.54
CA SER A 1055 4.49 9.49 -8.93
C SER A 1055 3.03 9.79 -9.28
N TRP A 1056 2.14 8.82 -9.03
CA TRP A 1056 0.71 8.96 -9.32
C TRP A 1056 0.02 10.16 -8.66
N TRP A 1057 0.46 10.55 -7.45
CA TRP A 1057 -0.09 11.70 -6.73
C TRP A 1057 0.47 13.01 -7.28
N ASP A 1058 1.64 12.97 -7.92
CA ASP A 1058 2.31 14.11 -8.51
C ASP A 1058 1.77 14.44 -9.91
N THR A 1059 1.24 13.46 -10.62
CA THR A 1059 0.63 13.67 -11.95
C THR A 1059 -0.87 13.99 -11.87
N ASP A 1060 -1.51 13.79 -10.71
CA ASP A 1060 -2.93 14.08 -10.49
C ASP A 1060 -3.17 15.45 -9.84
N GLN A 1061 -3.66 16.40 -10.62
CA GLN A 1061 -4.05 17.73 -10.10
C GLN A 1061 -5.18 17.65 -9.06
N GLY A 1062 -5.94 16.55 -9.02
CA GLY A 1062 -6.98 16.30 -8.04
C GLY A 1062 -6.50 15.56 -6.79
N ALA A 1063 -5.24 15.14 -6.72
CA ALA A 1063 -4.74 14.35 -5.60
C ALA A 1063 -4.69 15.16 -4.31
N LEU A 1064 -5.03 14.45 -3.23
CA LEU A 1064 -4.64 14.83 -1.89
C LEU A 1064 -3.40 14.05 -1.52
N TRP A 1065 -2.49 14.69 -0.78
CA TRP A 1065 -1.29 14.07 -0.27
C TRP A 1065 -1.63 12.79 0.53
N PRO A 1066 -1.08 11.62 0.12
CA PRO A 1066 -1.48 10.34 0.69
C PRO A 1066 -0.73 9.98 1.97
N TYR A 1067 0.36 10.69 2.29
CA TYR A 1067 1.24 10.38 3.41
C TYR A 1067 1.00 11.32 4.61
N PRO A 1068 1.44 10.94 5.82
CA PRO A 1068 1.30 11.78 7.01
C PRO A 1068 2.44 12.80 7.22
N ASN A 1069 3.48 12.76 6.37
CA ASN A 1069 4.69 13.55 6.52
C ASN A 1069 4.69 14.75 5.58
N ASP A 1070 5.47 15.77 5.91
CA ASP A 1070 5.72 16.90 5.03
C ASP A 1070 6.80 16.54 3.99
N LEU A 1071 7.00 17.40 2.99
CA LEU A 1071 7.86 17.11 1.83
C LEU A 1071 8.90 18.20 1.65
N VAL A 1072 10.17 17.82 1.53
CA VAL A 1072 11.25 18.76 1.21
C VAL A 1072 11.34 18.98 -0.29
N ILE A 1073 11.34 20.25 -0.70
CA ILE A 1073 11.50 20.71 -2.08
C ILE A 1073 12.85 21.42 -2.20
N PHE A 1074 13.63 21.01 -3.19
CA PHE A 1074 14.90 21.63 -3.56
C PHE A 1074 14.72 22.42 -4.85
N ALA A 1075 15.27 23.63 -4.90
CA ALA A 1075 15.24 24.46 -6.10
C ALA A 1075 16.60 25.12 -6.36
N HIS A 1076 17.04 25.09 -7.62
CA HIS A 1076 18.35 25.61 -8.04
C HIS A 1076 18.24 26.47 -9.31
N LYS A 1077 18.93 27.62 -9.31
CA LYS A 1077 19.02 28.56 -10.43
C LYS A 1077 20.48 28.88 -10.70
N LYS A 1078 20.83 28.82 -11.99
CA LYS A 1078 22.20 29.05 -12.50
C LYS A 1078 22.57 30.52 -12.57
#